data_AF-A0AAJ0MCF0-F1
#
_entry.id   AF-A0AAJ0MCF0-F1
#
_cell.length_a   1.000
_cell.length_b   1.000
_cell.length_c   1.000
_cell.angle_alpha   90.00
_cell.angle_beta   90.00
_cell.angle_gamma   90.00
#
_symmetry.space_group_name_H-M   'P 1'
#
loop_
_entity.id
_entity.type
_entity.pdbx_description
1 polymer ?
#
loop_
_entity_poly.entity_id
_entity_poly.type
_entity_poly.pdbx_seq_one_letter_code
_entity_poly.pdbx_strand_id
1 'polypeptide(L)'
;MRRKLLLDYMDMCRLEVANNFAAICDAMGCSTPLPRGGPRIITPIFLLERLSRAHRAELSAGWLRCLVDYAVSLTALQRSERLVMAADDEKKLERELVHVGHENWDPAEFPDWLLFEVESGVLIRPAQKRMASSMMEPPGRRNYVMQLDMGEGKSSVIIPIVAAELGDGSRLVRVVVAKPQSRQMRHTLTRALGGLLNRRVCWLPFLRGLQATGDEVGHLINLCREWAADGSLILAQPEHILSLKLLCVEAALSRSPVANSLLALRHYLRNASRDIVDESDENFNIKNNLIYTIGSPKPINFGSLRWRLIQNVLEVAAEVAAEMYREHPEELEFKLTRDGRFPTIRIFDEAGATIFSDGVCRRICNGGLGGFPYTANQTPDTEDATVRYMLDPWLAGEEATRVEARFRANGLLEALLLLRGLVAHQLLSFTLRQRWRVNYGRAYNRQPPTGLAVPYRAKDIPAPRSQFSHPDVTVILTCLSYYYGGLSDDELFSMLRRLYSLGAEGEREYLAWMESAPGNIVVPSTFRRLDAIDLEDSKRCIDAVFPHLRHLKPAVDYYLSDILFPKEMKEYSQTLSESAWSMAEAKPEPTTGFSGTSDSKYLLPLGIRPLDLEEFRHTNISVLNRLLHPDNKLHNISSAISSPFRRDALPARELLHHIASYRPQVRAIIDVGAQILELNNTEAAHYWLTLTPAADASAVIFFNADELCVVTRDGNTELFLTSPYITNMAACLVFLDGAHTRGTDLPMPDDYRAAVTLGPALTKDQLAQACMRMRQLGRGQSVVFFMSAEIRRKVATFRGMSEEAEIKMVDVLSWSVGQTWQEFRRLMPLWATQGLRHQRRQILWDRAHGGSGYDLNHQMSKEFLENGAKTLQEWYGPGDGQGQAATLAREIRDAALAPRQTELARIQRQSEVFGVHGLGNGAFQGLEEQEREISAEVEEVRETSPLPQGEPYKPQLHADVKTFIMTGIIPAGSTAFLPAFQALDGSSVGHFLSRIDFPSGLLVTADFARTVSLPASGVLDTYQRPVQWISSAPTPSNGGDGDIATVAVLSPWEANKLMPIFRAGSGVATLHLFAPRTSLETRSAEDLTLYTTPDLPPQWVAPRTPLMLLLVFAGQLYFRSEADVVGICQLLRVPCRAGENDEGVKEEGVGSTFNAINAVFLQELLKQIRYKGTNVSRTDIGRILMGDLLPSHIFSQRSRKR
;
A
#
# COMPACT_ATOMS: atom_id res chain seq x y z
N MET A 1 51.96 -38.30 -2.71
CA MET A 1 51.39 -39.66 -2.55
C MET A 1 49.87 -39.67 -2.71
N ARG A 2 49.11 -38.89 -1.91
CA ARG A 2 47.64 -38.76 -1.99
C ARG A 2 47.08 -38.52 -3.41
N ARG A 3 47.54 -37.45 -4.08
CA ARG A 3 47.10 -37.12 -5.45
C ARG A 3 47.39 -38.21 -6.48
N LYS A 4 48.51 -38.94 -6.31
CA LYS A 4 48.88 -40.07 -7.19
C LYS A 4 47.88 -41.22 -7.07
N LEU A 5 47.53 -41.61 -5.84
CA LEU A 5 46.52 -42.65 -5.59
C LEU A 5 45.14 -42.27 -6.16
N LEU A 6 44.76 -41.00 -6.09
CA LEU A 6 43.50 -40.51 -6.65
C LEU A 6 43.51 -40.51 -8.18
N LEU A 7 44.65 -40.19 -8.81
CA LEU A 7 44.83 -40.31 -10.27
C LEU A 7 44.79 -41.77 -10.72
N ASP A 8 45.47 -42.67 -10.01
CA ASP A 8 45.43 -44.11 -10.29
C ASP A 8 43.99 -44.66 -10.18
N TYR A 9 43.22 -44.23 -9.17
CA TYR A 9 41.80 -44.57 -9.03
C TYR A 9 40.94 -44.02 -10.17
N MET A 10 41.16 -42.76 -10.57
CA MET A 10 40.45 -42.15 -11.71
C MET A 10 40.72 -42.90 -13.02
N ASP A 11 41.96 -43.32 -13.27
CA ASP A 11 42.31 -44.10 -14.47
C ASP A 11 41.66 -45.49 -14.46
N MET A 12 41.53 -46.13 -13.30
CA MET A 12 40.75 -47.38 -13.16
C MET A 12 39.27 -47.15 -13.51
N CYS A 13 38.63 -46.11 -12.98
CA CYS A 13 37.24 -45.78 -13.31
C CYS A 13 37.06 -45.46 -14.80
N ARG A 14 38.01 -44.77 -15.44
CA ARG A 14 37.99 -44.51 -16.90
C ARG A 14 38.01 -45.79 -17.71
N LEU A 15 38.87 -46.73 -17.32
CA LEU A 15 38.98 -48.02 -18.01
C LEU A 15 37.68 -48.84 -17.86
N GLU A 16 37.08 -48.83 -16.67
CA GLU A 16 35.81 -49.51 -16.40
C GLU A 16 34.66 -48.98 -17.27
N VAL A 17 34.51 -47.65 -17.35
CA VAL A 17 33.51 -46.99 -18.22
C VAL A 17 33.74 -47.37 -19.70
N ALA A 18 34.99 -47.36 -20.16
CA ALA A 18 35.35 -47.72 -21.54
C ALA A 18 35.04 -49.19 -21.85
N ASN A 19 35.34 -50.09 -20.93
CA ASN A 19 35.06 -51.53 -21.06
C ASN A 19 33.55 -51.80 -21.10
N ASN A 20 32.77 -51.18 -20.20
CA ASN A 20 31.32 -51.32 -20.17
C ASN A 20 30.68 -50.80 -21.48
N PHE A 21 31.14 -49.65 -21.99
CA PHE A 21 30.66 -49.11 -23.27
C PHE A 21 31.01 -50.00 -24.46
N ALA A 22 32.23 -50.54 -24.50
CA ALA A 22 32.66 -51.45 -25.56
C ALA A 22 31.86 -52.76 -25.55
N ALA A 23 31.65 -53.36 -24.37
CA ALA A 23 30.85 -54.57 -24.22
C ALA A 23 29.39 -54.38 -24.68
N ILE A 24 28.80 -53.22 -24.39
CA ILE A 24 27.46 -52.86 -24.86
C ILE A 24 27.43 -52.73 -26.39
N CYS A 25 28.42 -52.06 -27.00
CA CYS A 25 28.53 -51.91 -28.45
C CYS A 25 28.69 -53.28 -29.15
N ASP A 26 29.50 -54.18 -28.57
CA ASP A 26 29.72 -55.53 -29.09
C ASP A 26 28.44 -56.37 -29.00
N ALA A 27 27.72 -56.30 -27.87
CA ALA A 27 26.45 -57.00 -27.68
C ALA A 27 25.34 -56.52 -28.64
N MET A 28 25.39 -55.26 -29.10
CA MET A 28 24.50 -54.72 -30.13
C MET A 28 24.93 -55.07 -31.57
N GLY A 29 26.06 -55.75 -31.77
CA GLY A 29 26.54 -56.20 -33.08
C GLY A 29 27.20 -55.11 -33.92
N CYS A 30 27.70 -54.02 -33.31
CA CYS A 30 28.29 -52.88 -34.02
C CYS A 30 29.73 -53.09 -34.52
N SER A 31 30.28 -54.30 -34.41
CA SER A 31 31.64 -54.63 -34.86
C SER A 31 31.75 -55.04 -36.34
N THR A 32 30.68 -54.95 -37.14
CA THR A 32 30.75 -55.14 -38.61
C THR A 32 30.04 -54.02 -39.39
N PRO A 33 30.59 -53.60 -40.55
CA PRO A 33 29.93 -52.62 -41.40
C PRO A 33 28.70 -53.26 -42.06
N LEU A 34 27.52 -53.04 -41.48
CA LEU A 34 26.25 -53.46 -42.10
C LEU A 34 25.98 -52.60 -43.35
N PRO A 35 25.57 -53.21 -44.48
CA PRO A 35 25.22 -52.45 -45.67
C PRO A 35 23.89 -51.71 -45.48
N ARG A 36 23.97 -50.37 -45.50
CA ARG A 36 22.92 -49.40 -45.82
C ARG A 36 21.55 -49.63 -45.12
N GLY A 37 21.35 -49.00 -43.95
CA GLY A 37 20.00 -48.66 -43.48
C GLY A 37 19.77 -48.41 -41.98
N GLY A 38 20.68 -48.81 -41.07
CA GLY A 38 20.51 -48.66 -39.62
C GLY A 38 21.03 -47.34 -39.02
N PRO A 39 20.62 -46.96 -37.79
CA PRO A 39 20.89 -45.64 -37.22
C PRO A 39 22.40 -45.40 -37.00
N ARG A 40 22.82 -44.19 -37.37
CA ARG A 40 24.19 -43.70 -37.42
C ARG A 40 24.72 -43.41 -36.01
N ILE A 41 25.85 -44.04 -35.63
CA ILE A 41 26.70 -43.74 -34.46
C ILE A 41 26.00 -43.90 -33.10
N ILE A 42 26.30 -45.00 -32.40
CA ILE A 42 25.94 -45.18 -30.99
C ILE A 42 26.80 -44.25 -30.15
N THR A 43 26.17 -43.28 -29.48
CA THR A 43 26.83 -42.36 -28.55
C THR A 43 26.51 -42.74 -27.11
N PRO A 44 27.37 -42.39 -26.13
CA PRO A 44 27.05 -42.55 -24.71
C PRO A 44 25.71 -41.93 -24.31
N ILE A 45 25.39 -40.76 -24.87
CA ILE A 45 24.14 -40.04 -24.63
C ILE A 45 22.94 -40.88 -25.10
N PHE A 46 23.01 -41.46 -26.31
CA PHE A 46 21.94 -42.32 -26.82
C PHE A 46 21.64 -43.52 -25.90
N LEU A 47 22.68 -44.15 -25.33
CA LEU A 47 22.50 -45.27 -24.39
C LEU A 47 21.86 -44.82 -23.07
N LEU A 48 22.30 -43.70 -22.52
CA LEU A 48 21.77 -43.15 -21.29
C LEU A 48 20.31 -42.70 -21.46
N GLU A 49 19.95 -42.09 -22.59
CA GLU A 49 18.57 -41.72 -22.90
C GLU A 49 17.59 -42.90 -22.89
N ARG A 50 18.07 -44.14 -23.13
CA ARG A 50 17.23 -45.35 -23.04
C ARG A 50 16.77 -45.65 -21.61
N LEU A 51 17.49 -45.18 -20.58
CA LEU A 51 17.09 -45.31 -19.17
C LEU A 51 15.96 -44.35 -18.80
N SER A 52 15.71 -43.30 -19.59
CA SER A 52 14.64 -42.33 -19.32
C SER A 52 13.27 -42.98 -19.41
N ARG A 53 12.29 -42.41 -18.70
CA ARG A 53 10.89 -42.90 -18.70
C ARG A 53 10.32 -43.14 -20.10
N ALA A 54 10.64 -42.28 -21.07
CA ALA A 54 10.11 -42.37 -22.44
C ALA A 54 10.50 -43.67 -23.16
N HIS A 55 11.63 -44.27 -22.80
CA HIS A 55 12.21 -45.44 -23.48
C HIS A 55 12.32 -46.67 -22.57
N ARG A 56 12.26 -46.49 -21.24
CA ARG A 56 12.49 -47.56 -20.26
C ARG A 56 11.55 -48.76 -20.45
N ALA A 57 10.30 -48.52 -20.84
CA ALA A 57 9.31 -49.57 -21.07
C ALA A 57 9.67 -50.53 -22.23
N GLU A 58 10.57 -50.10 -23.13
CA GLU A 58 11.03 -50.91 -24.28
C GLU A 58 12.21 -51.82 -23.93
N LEU A 59 12.81 -51.66 -22.74
CA LEU A 59 14.00 -52.40 -22.31
C LEU A 59 13.64 -53.71 -21.61
N SER A 60 14.38 -54.78 -21.92
CA SER A 60 14.34 -56.00 -21.11
C SER A 60 15.07 -55.79 -19.78
N ALA A 61 14.74 -56.59 -18.76
CA ALA A 61 15.39 -56.50 -17.45
C ALA A 61 16.93 -56.66 -17.51
N GLY A 62 17.43 -57.46 -18.45
CA GLY A 62 18.87 -57.62 -18.68
C GLY A 62 19.52 -56.36 -19.26
N TRP A 63 18.88 -55.73 -20.26
CA TRP A 63 19.36 -54.48 -20.84
C TRP A 63 19.27 -53.30 -19.87
N LEU A 64 18.20 -53.24 -19.08
CA LEU A 64 18.05 -52.25 -18.02
C LEU A 64 19.23 -52.32 -17.04
N ARG A 65 19.55 -53.52 -16.54
CA ARG A 65 20.66 -53.72 -15.60
C ARG A 65 22.01 -53.35 -16.22
N CYS A 66 22.24 -53.74 -17.46
CA CYS A 66 23.49 -53.40 -18.17
C CYS A 66 23.68 -51.89 -18.36
N LEU A 67 22.61 -51.17 -18.72
CA LEU A 67 22.65 -49.71 -18.86
C LEU A 67 22.78 -49.00 -17.50
N VAL A 68 22.16 -49.53 -16.45
CA VAL A 68 22.33 -49.05 -15.06
C VAL A 68 23.79 -49.22 -14.62
N ASP A 69 24.40 -50.40 -14.81
CA ASP A 69 25.80 -50.65 -14.46
C ASP A 69 26.75 -49.68 -15.21
N TYR A 70 26.48 -49.43 -16.49
CA TYR A 70 27.20 -48.43 -17.27
C TYR A 70 27.07 -47.01 -16.68
N ALA A 71 25.85 -46.57 -16.37
CA ALA A 71 25.61 -45.26 -15.76
C ALA A 71 26.24 -45.14 -14.35
N VAL A 72 26.21 -46.20 -13.54
CA VAL A 72 26.89 -46.23 -12.23
C VAL A 72 28.41 -46.06 -12.42
N SER A 73 29.03 -46.75 -13.39
CA SER A 73 30.46 -46.57 -13.68
C SER A 73 30.81 -45.13 -14.09
N LEU A 74 29.91 -44.43 -14.81
CA LEU A 74 30.07 -43.01 -15.13
C LEU A 74 30.01 -42.11 -13.89
N THR A 75 29.09 -42.36 -12.96
CA THR A 75 29.03 -41.59 -11.70
C THR A 75 30.30 -41.80 -10.84
N ALA A 76 30.85 -43.01 -10.84
CA ALA A 76 32.11 -43.33 -10.16
C ALA A 76 33.30 -42.57 -10.79
N LEU A 77 33.35 -42.50 -12.12
CA LEU A 77 34.32 -41.68 -12.84
C LEU A 77 34.20 -40.20 -12.47
N GLN A 78 33.00 -39.62 -12.52
CA GLN A 78 32.77 -38.22 -12.15
C GLN A 78 33.17 -37.94 -10.69
N ARG A 79 32.89 -38.87 -9.77
CA ARG A 79 33.34 -38.77 -8.38
C ARG A 79 34.86 -38.79 -8.28
N SER A 80 35.54 -39.67 -9.01
CA SER A 80 37.00 -39.74 -9.01
C SER A 80 37.64 -38.43 -9.50
N GLU A 81 37.05 -37.76 -10.49
CA GLU A 81 37.50 -36.46 -10.96
C GLU A 81 37.34 -35.37 -9.88
N ARG A 82 36.20 -35.35 -9.18
CA ARG A 82 36.00 -34.44 -8.03
C ARG A 82 37.00 -34.70 -6.90
N LEU A 83 37.30 -35.96 -6.59
CA LEU A 83 38.29 -36.32 -5.59
C LEU A 83 39.69 -35.81 -5.98
N VAL A 84 40.08 -35.94 -7.24
CA VAL A 84 41.35 -35.40 -7.77
C VAL A 84 41.39 -33.88 -7.69
N MET A 85 40.29 -33.19 -8.02
CA MET A 85 40.18 -31.73 -7.88
C MET A 85 40.27 -31.27 -6.42
N ALA A 86 39.77 -32.08 -5.49
CA ALA A 86 39.82 -31.81 -4.05
C ALA A 86 41.14 -32.26 -3.40
N ALA A 87 42.11 -32.81 -4.14
CA ALA A 87 43.33 -33.41 -3.58
C ALA A 87 44.13 -32.47 -2.64
N ASP A 88 44.10 -31.17 -2.95
CA ASP A 88 44.84 -30.13 -2.24
C ASP A 88 43.98 -29.41 -1.17
N ASP A 89 42.68 -29.72 -1.08
CA ASP A 89 41.71 -29.14 -0.13
C ASP A 89 41.17 -30.23 0.80
N GLU A 90 41.76 -30.33 1.99
CA GLU A 90 41.49 -31.42 2.94
C GLU A 90 40.00 -31.52 3.32
N LYS A 91 39.32 -30.38 3.47
CA LYS A 91 37.90 -30.32 3.83
C LYS A 91 37.00 -30.78 2.69
N LYS A 92 37.27 -30.34 1.44
CA LYS A 92 36.50 -30.81 0.28
C LYS A 92 36.71 -32.29 0.05
N LEU A 93 37.92 -32.78 0.24
CA LEU A 93 38.24 -34.19 0.05
C LEU A 93 37.58 -35.07 1.12
N GLU A 94 37.56 -34.65 2.38
CA GLU A 94 36.81 -35.36 3.42
C GLU A 94 35.31 -35.47 3.06
N ARG A 95 34.69 -34.39 2.58
CA ARG A 95 33.28 -34.40 2.15
C ARG A 95 33.01 -35.37 1.01
N GLU A 96 33.85 -35.40 -0.02
CA GLU A 96 33.69 -36.33 -1.15
C GLU A 96 34.00 -37.79 -0.76
N LEU A 97 34.89 -38.03 0.21
CA LEU A 97 35.20 -39.38 0.70
C LEU A 97 34.06 -39.98 1.51
N VAL A 98 33.37 -39.18 2.33
CA VAL A 98 32.24 -39.62 3.16
C VAL A 98 31.03 -40.05 2.32
N HIS A 99 30.87 -39.51 1.12
CA HIS A 99 29.72 -39.80 0.25
C HIS A 99 30.14 -40.70 -0.91
N VAL A 100 29.94 -42.02 -0.75
CA VAL A 100 30.31 -43.02 -1.78
C VAL A 100 29.27 -43.09 -2.91
N GLY A 101 28.01 -42.70 -2.63
CA GLY A 101 26.88 -42.83 -3.56
C GLY A 101 26.14 -44.16 -3.37
N HIS A 102 24.85 -44.20 -3.72
CA HIS A 102 24.04 -45.44 -3.78
C HIS A 102 23.98 -46.29 -2.49
N GLU A 103 24.18 -45.70 -1.31
CA GLU A 103 24.24 -46.45 -0.04
C GLU A 103 22.86 -46.87 0.51
N ASN A 104 21.83 -46.06 0.27
CA ASN A 104 20.50 -46.24 0.85
C ASN A 104 19.36 -46.28 -0.18
N TRP A 105 19.70 -46.47 -1.45
CA TRP A 105 18.78 -46.65 -2.57
C TRP A 105 19.46 -47.41 -3.71
N ASP A 106 18.67 -48.13 -4.51
CA ASP A 106 19.15 -48.90 -5.66
C ASP A 106 18.95 -48.10 -6.97
N PRO A 107 20.01 -47.85 -7.75
CA PRO A 107 19.92 -47.24 -9.08
C PRO A 107 18.97 -47.94 -10.06
N ALA A 108 18.75 -49.25 -9.90
CA ALA A 108 17.81 -50.00 -10.72
C ALA A 108 16.34 -49.70 -10.38
N GLU A 109 16.04 -49.35 -9.12
CA GLU A 109 14.70 -48.94 -8.68
C GLU A 109 14.40 -47.50 -9.07
N PHE A 110 15.41 -46.62 -9.09
CA PHE A 110 15.27 -45.20 -9.44
C PHE A 110 16.20 -44.76 -10.60
N PRO A 111 16.01 -45.25 -11.84
CA PRO A 111 16.93 -44.89 -12.92
C PRO A 111 16.82 -43.41 -13.37
N ASP A 112 15.71 -42.71 -13.09
CA ASP A 112 15.61 -41.26 -13.32
C ASP A 112 16.55 -40.49 -12.36
N TRP A 113 16.72 -40.98 -11.13
CA TRP A 113 17.66 -40.37 -10.17
C TRP A 113 19.11 -40.59 -10.60
N LEU A 114 19.42 -41.78 -11.13
CA LEU A 114 20.75 -42.08 -11.68
C LEU A 114 21.07 -41.19 -12.89
N LEU A 115 20.12 -40.97 -13.79
CA LEU A 115 20.30 -40.04 -14.92
C LEU A 115 20.53 -38.61 -14.45
N PHE A 116 19.80 -38.17 -13.42
CA PHE A 116 20.02 -36.87 -12.80
C PHE A 116 21.45 -36.75 -12.24
N GLU A 117 21.97 -37.78 -11.56
CA GLU A 117 23.35 -37.79 -11.04
C GLU A 117 24.38 -37.67 -12.16
N VAL A 118 24.23 -38.46 -13.22
CA VAL A 118 25.15 -38.46 -14.38
C VAL A 118 25.15 -37.10 -15.09
N GLU A 119 23.98 -36.51 -15.33
CA GLU A 119 23.89 -35.23 -16.02
C GLU A 119 24.35 -34.04 -15.16
N SER A 120 23.97 -34.04 -13.88
CA SER A 120 24.31 -32.95 -12.96
C SER A 120 25.72 -33.04 -12.41
N GLY A 121 26.38 -34.20 -12.54
CA GLY A 121 27.71 -34.45 -12.00
C GLY A 121 27.77 -34.43 -10.47
N VAL A 122 26.69 -34.85 -9.80
CA VAL A 122 26.54 -34.88 -8.33
C VAL A 122 26.05 -36.25 -7.88
N LEU A 123 26.31 -36.61 -6.62
CA LEU A 123 25.77 -37.82 -5.99
C LEU A 123 24.69 -37.46 -4.96
N ILE A 124 23.58 -38.19 -4.99
CA ILE A 124 22.46 -38.05 -4.07
C ILE A 124 22.89 -38.58 -2.71
N ARG A 125 22.84 -37.71 -1.70
CA ARG A 125 23.24 -38.03 -0.33
C ARG A 125 22.15 -38.86 0.36
N PRO A 126 22.52 -39.71 1.34
CA PRO A 126 21.55 -40.50 2.10
C PRO A 126 20.41 -39.67 2.73
N ALA A 127 20.75 -38.49 3.26
CA ALA A 127 19.80 -37.54 3.83
C ALA A 127 18.79 -36.99 2.79
N GLN A 128 19.27 -36.67 1.58
CA GLN A 128 18.42 -36.17 0.49
C GLN A 128 17.44 -37.25 0.03
N LYS A 129 17.89 -38.52 -0.07
CA LYS A 129 17.02 -39.65 -0.40
C LYS A 129 15.92 -39.88 0.63
N ARG A 130 16.25 -39.90 1.93
CA ARG A 130 15.24 -40.08 2.99
C ARG A 130 14.18 -38.99 2.96
N MET A 131 14.61 -37.76 2.69
CA MET A 131 13.71 -36.62 2.56
C MET A 131 12.83 -36.75 1.31
N ALA A 132 13.41 -37.10 0.15
CA ALA A 132 12.68 -37.33 -1.08
C ALA A 132 11.62 -38.44 -0.93
N SER A 133 11.97 -39.58 -0.33
CA SER A 133 11.02 -40.66 -0.03
C SER A 133 9.86 -40.18 0.86
N SER A 134 10.16 -39.42 1.91
CA SER A 134 9.12 -38.87 2.79
C SER A 134 8.17 -37.90 2.06
N MET A 135 8.68 -37.14 1.08
CA MET A 135 7.87 -36.24 0.27
C MET A 135 7.02 -36.95 -0.78
N MET A 136 7.53 -38.03 -1.37
CA MET A 136 6.79 -38.83 -2.35
C MET A 136 5.62 -39.53 -1.67
N GLU A 137 5.88 -40.14 -0.50
CA GLU A 137 4.91 -40.90 0.28
C GLU A 137 4.71 -40.31 1.70
N PRO A 138 4.02 -39.15 1.81
CA PRO A 138 3.80 -38.54 3.10
C PRO A 138 2.88 -39.38 4.01
N PRO A 139 3.08 -39.36 5.34
CA PRO A 139 2.31 -40.15 6.29
C PRO A 139 0.79 -39.95 6.14
N GLY A 140 0.06 -41.04 5.88
CA GLY A 140 -1.39 -41.00 5.73
C GLY A 140 -1.90 -40.15 4.55
N ARG A 141 -1.05 -39.92 3.52
CA ARG A 141 -1.34 -39.10 2.33
C ARG A 141 -1.89 -37.70 2.67
N ARG A 142 -1.36 -37.07 3.72
CA ARG A 142 -1.72 -35.70 4.15
C ARG A 142 -0.71 -34.67 3.67
N ASN A 143 -1.08 -33.39 3.73
CA ASN A 143 -0.20 -32.29 3.37
C ASN A 143 0.84 -32.03 4.47
N TYR A 144 2.12 -31.95 4.09
CA TYR A 144 3.23 -31.70 5.03
C TYR A 144 4.27 -30.70 4.53
N VAL A 145 4.83 -29.92 5.46
CA VAL A 145 6.06 -29.15 5.28
C VAL A 145 7.18 -29.83 6.04
N MET A 146 8.31 -30.04 5.38
CA MET A 146 9.50 -30.66 5.96
C MET A 146 10.59 -29.62 6.13
N GLN A 147 11.46 -29.83 7.12
CA GLN A 147 12.61 -28.95 7.34
C GLN A 147 13.90 -29.63 6.86
N LEU A 148 14.68 -28.89 6.07
CA LEU A 148 16.04 -29.27 5.73
C LEU A 148 16.95 -28.04 5.89
N ASP A 149 18.19 -28.28 6.31
CA ASP A 149 19.17 -27.23 6.50
C ASP A 149 19.43 -26.43 5.21
N MET A 150 19.87 -25.19 5.38
CA MET A 150 20.18 -24.31 4.26
C MET A 150 21.48 -24.74 3.57
N GLY A 151 21.42 -24.97 2.25
CA GLY A 151 22.59 -25.39 1.46
C GLY A 151 22.72 -26.91 1.28
N GLU A 152 21.77 -27.71 1.78
CA GLU A 152 21.77 -29.18 1.62
C GLU A 152 21.17 -29.67 0.28
N GLY A 153 20.94 -28.76 -0.67
CA GLY A 153 20.45 -29.10 -2.02
C GLY A 153 18.94 -29.31 -2.13
N LYS A 154 18.12 -28.59 -1.35
CA LYS A 154 16.65 -28.62 -1.43
C LYS A 154 16.13 -28.39 -2.86
N SER A 155 16.41 -27.21 -3.39
CA SER A 155 15.92 -26.75 -4.69
C SER A 155 16.70 -27.34 -5.87
N SER A 156 17.99 -27.65 -5.67
CA SER A 156 18.88 -28.13 -6.73
C SER A 156 18.91 -29.64 -6.91
N VAL A 157 18.56 -30.42 -5.87
CA VAL A 157 18.60 -31.89 -5.90
C VAL A 157 17.24 -32.48 -5.55
N ILE A 158 16.68 -32.17 -4.38
CA ILE A 158 15.50 -32.89 -3.88
C ILE A 158 14.25 -32.58 -4.69
N ILE A 159 13.97 -31.30 -4.99
CA ILE A 159 12.81 -30.94 -5.81
C ILE A 159 12.88 -31.59 -7.21
N PRO A 160 14.00 -31.50 -7.97
CA PRO A 160 14.12 -32.21 -9.24
C PRO A 160 13.86 -33.71 -9.18
N ILE A 161 14.49 -34.44 -8.25
CA ILE A 161 14.35 -35.91 -8.19
C ILE A 161 12.94 -36.35 -7.75
N VAL A 162 12.31 -35.60 -6.84
CA VAL A 162 10.93 -35.85 -6.41
C VAL A 162 9.95 -35.51 -7.55
N ALA A 163 10.20 -34.42 -8.26
CA ALA A 163 9.37 -34.00 -9.39
C ALA A 163 9.44 -35.00 -10.56
N ALA A 164 10.63 -35.49 -10.88
CA ALA A 164 10.84 -36.50 -11.93
C ALA A 164 10.09 -37.80 -11.64
N GLU A 165 10.19 -38.29 -10.39
CA GLU A 165 9.56 -39.54 -9.97
C GLU A 165 8.04 -39.43 -9.85
N LEU A 166 7.53 -38.31 -9.31
CA LEU A 166 6.08 -38.08 -9.22
C LEU A 166 5.42 -37.82 -10.59
N GLY A 167 6.21 -37.45 -11.61
CA GLY A 167 5.79 -37.26 -13.00
C GLY A 167 5.61 -38.58 -13.74
N ASP A 168 4.81 -39.50 -13.17
CA ASP A 168 4.64 -40.88 -13.61
C ASP A 168 3.68 -41.07 -14.81
N GLY A 169 3.00 -40.01 -15.25
CA GLY A 169 1.98 -40.05 -16.31
C GLY A 169 0.54 -39.97 -15.82
N SER A 170 0.32 -40.30 -14.54
CA SER A 170 -1.02 -40.36 -13.93
C SER A 170 -1.41 -39.05 -13.25
N ARG A 171 -0.42 -38.24 -12.88
CA ARG A 171 -0.58 -37.00 -12.11
C ARG A 171 0.12 -35.84 -12.78
N LEU A 172 -0.39 -34.64 -12.53
CA LEU A 172 0.21 -33.40 -12.98
C LEU A 172 1.04 -32.79 -11.84
N VAL A 173 2.36 -32.86 -11.95
CA VAL A 173 3.24 -32.33 -10.90
C VAL A 173 3.42 -30.82 -11.07
N ARG A 174 3.19 -30.09 -9.98
CA ARG A 174 3.28 -28.63 -9.95
C ARG A 174 4.27 -28.19 -8.88
N VAL A 175 5.34 -27.52 -9.29
CA VAL A 175 6.31 -26.90 -8.39
C VAL A 175 5.87 -25.45 -8.15
N VAL A 176 5.58 -25.12 -6.88
CA VAL A 176 5.12 -23.81 -6.45
C VAL A 176 6.25 -23.06 -5.78
N VAL A 177 6.56 -21.87 -6.29
CA VAL A 177 7.63 -21.00 -5.78
C VAL A 177 7.18 -19.54 -5.70
N ALA A 178 7.83 -18.79 -4.82
CA ALA A 178 7.59 -17.35 -4.71
C ALA A 178 8.10 -16.62 -5.97
N LYS A 179 7.49 -15.48 -6.27
CA LYS A 179 7.82 -14.67 -7.46
C LYS A 179 9.32 -14.35 -7.61
N PRO A 180 10.06 -13.91 -6.57
CA PRO A 180 11.50 -13.62 -6.68
C PRO A 180 12.33 -14.85 -7.11
N GLN A 181 11.93 -16.04 -6.65
CA GLN A 181 12.66 -17.28 -6.87
C GLN A 181 12.29 -17.95 -8.20
N SER A 182 11.17 -17.55 -8.82
CA SER A 182 10.61 -18.21 -10.00
C SER A 182 11.58 -18.31 -11.19
N ARG A 183 12.34 -17.25 -11.47
CA ARG A 183 13.33 -17.24 -12.57
C ARG A 183 14.46 -18.23 -12.30
N GLN A 184 15.04 -18.19 -11.11
CA GLN A 184 16.12 -19.10 -10.70
C GLN A 184 15.65 -20.56 -10.71
N MET A 185 14.49 -20.84 -10.11
CA MET A 185 13.92 -22.19 -10.10
C MET A 185 13.67 -22.72 -11.51
N ARG A 186 13.18 -21.88 -12.43
CA ARG A 186 13.01 -22.27 -13.83
C ARG A 186 14.33 -22.72 -14.46
N HIS A 187 15.41 -21.96 -14.27
CA HIS A 187 16.72 -22.35 -14.78
C HIS A 187 17.21 -23.65 -14.14
N THR A 188 17.05 -23.81 -12.83
CA THR A 188 17.42 -25.02 -12.10
C THR A 188 16.67 -26.25 -12.62
N LEU A 189 15.33 -26.19 -12.70
CA LEU A 189 14.52 -27.32 -13.18
C LEU A 189 14.78 -27.63 -14.66
N THR A 190 14.91 -26.61 -15.52
CA THR A 190 15.19 -26.83 -16.94
C THR A 190 16.55 -27.49 -17.14
N ARG A 191 17.57 -27.06 -16.39
CA ARG A 191 18.91 -27.67 -16.43
C ARG A 191 18.90 -29.09 -15.85
N ALA A 192 18.19 -29.31 -14.76
CA ALA A 192 18.16 -30.59 -14.05
C ALA A 192 17.35 -31.67 -14.79
N LEU A 193 16.30 -31.28 -15.51
CA LEU A 193 15.30 -32.22 -16.03
C LEU A 193 15.14 -32.19 -17.55
N GLY A 194 15.62 -31.13 -18.21
CA GLY A 194 15.42 -30.92 -19.65
C GLY A 194 16.38 -31.68 -20.56
N GLY A 195 17.43 -32.30 -20.02
CA GLY A 195 18.41 -33.06 -20.80
C GLY A 195 18.12 -34.55 -20.86
N LEU A 196 18.93 -35.40 -20.23
CA LEU A 196 18.80 -36.87 -20.30
C LEU A 196 17.44 -37.39 -19.81
N LEU A 197 16.82 -36.67 -18.86
CA LEU A 197 15.49 -36.96 -18.34
C LEU A 197 14.35 -36.55 -19.28
N ASN A 198 14.63 -35.64 -20.23
CA ASN A 198 13.72 -35.13 -21.25
C ASN A 198 12.33 -34.72 -20.72
N ARG A 199 12.28 -34.01 -19.59
CA ARG A 199 11.04 -33.48 -19.01
C ARG A 199 10.89 -31.99 -19.32
N ARG A 200 9.73 -31.61 -19.86
CA ARG A 200 9.42 -30.21 -20.14
C ARG A 200 8.99 -29.48 -18.87
N VAL A 201 9.48 -28.26 -18.69
CA VAL A 201 9.04 -27.34 -17.62
C VAL A 201 8.11 -26.30 -18.26
N CYS A 202 6.81 -26.49 -18.03
CA CYS A 202 5.72 -25.67 -18.54
C CYS A 202 5.32 -24.57 -17.56
N TRP A 203 4.65 -23.53 -18.06
CA TRP A 203 4.16 -22.40 -17.27
C TRP A 203 2.71 -22.11 -17.62
N LEU A 204 1.88 -21.86 -16.60
CA LEU A 204 0.47 -21.51 -16.78
C LEU A 204 0.08 -20.37 -15.83
N PRO A 205 0.14 -19.09 -16.26
CA PRO A 205 -0.16 -17.95 -15.40
C PRO A 205 -1.64 -17.60 -15.50
N PHE A 206 -2.42 -17.94 -14.48
CA PHE A 206 -3.78 -17.38 -14.33
C PHE A 206 -3.68 -16.02 -13.64
N LEU A 207 -4.26 -15.01 -14.27
CA LEU A 207 -4.39 -13.64 -13.76
C LEU A 207 -5.81 -13.17 -14.09
N ARG A 208 -6.37 -12.21 -13.32
CA ARG A 208 -7.72 -11.68 -13.57
C ARG A 208 -7.94 -11.16 -14.99
N GLY A 209 -6.90 -10.59 -15.60
CA GLY A 209 -6.95 -10.04 -16.96
C GLY A 209 -7.01 -11.07 -18.10
N LEU A 210 -7.01 -12.38 -17.80
CA LEU A 210 -7.08 -13.43 -18.82
C LEU A 210 -8.46 -13.46 -19.50
N GLN A 211 -8.57 -12.87 -20.67
CA GLN A 211 -9.75 -12.96 -21.54
C GLN A 211 -9.70 -14.27 -22.33
N ALA A 212 -10.05 -15.39 -21.67
CA ALA A 212 -10.12 -16.70 -22.32
C ALA A 212 -11.55 -17.04 -22.71
N THR A 213 -11.74 -17.57 -23.91
CA THR A 213 -12.99 -18.16 -24.39
C THR A 213 -13.19 -19.58 -23.82
N GLY A 214 -14.43 -20.08 -23.86
CA GLY A 214 -14.74 -21.42 -23.35
C GLY A 214 -13.94 -22.52 -24.05
N ASP A 215 -13.68 -22.37 -25.35
CA ASP A 215 -12.90 -23.30 -26.16
C ASP A 215 -11.41 -23.26 -25.80
N GLU A 216 -10.83 -22.08 -25.60
CA GLU A 216 -9.43 -21.94 -25.15
C GLU A 216 -9.21 -22.61 -23.80
N VAL A 217 -10.14 -22.45 -22.85
CA VAL A 217 -10.07 -23.15 -21.56
C VAL A 217 -10.18 -24.67 -21.75
N GLY A 218 -11.01 -25.13 -22.69
CA GLY A 218 -11.06 -26.55 -23.08
C GLY A 218 -9.73 -27.08 -23.62
N HIS A 219 -9.06 -26.30 -24.48
CA HIS A 219 -7.72 -26.62 -24.97
C HIS A 219 -6.69 -26.65 -23.83
N LEU A 220 -6.77 -25.75 -22.86
CA LEU A 220 -5.90 -25.76 -21.68
C LEU A 220 -6.05 -27.04 -20.84
N ILE A 221 -7.28 -27.55 -20.68
CA ILE A 221 -7.52 -28.83 -20.00
C ILE A 221 -6.82 -29.97 -20.75
N ASN A 222 -6.93 -30.01 -22.08
CA ASN A 222 -6.27 -31.03 -22.90
C ASN A 222 -4.74 -30.92 -22.83
N LEU A 223 -4.18 -29.71 -22.91
CA LEU A 223 -2.76 -29.46 -22.71
C LEU A 223 -2.28 -29.95 -21.34
N CYS A 224 -3.02 -29.69 -20.27
CA CYS A 224 -2.67 -30.20 -18.94
C CYS A 224 -2.69 -31.74 -18.88
N ARG A 225 -3.58 -32.41 -19.61
CA ARG A 225 -3.60 -33.88 -19.72
C ARG A 225 -2.41 -34.42 -20.51
N GLU A 226 -2.06 -33.77 -21.62
CA GLU A 226 -0.86 -34.11 -22.41
C GLU A 226 0.40 -33.95 -21.56
N TRP A 227 0.53 -32.82 -20.85
CA TRP A 227 1.65 -32.58 -19.94
C TRP A 227 1.72 -33.61 -18.82
N ALA A 228 0.59 -34.02 -18.26
CA ALA A 228 0.55 -35.09 -17.26
C ALA A 228 1.02 -36.42 -17.86
N ALA A 229 0.54 -36.81 -19.04
CA ALA A 229 0.90 -38.07 -19.71
C ALA A 229 2.41 -38.14 -20.03
N ASP A 230 2.97 -37.05 -20.56
CA ASP A 230 4.40 -36.89 -20.84
C ASP A 230 5.24 -36.81 -19.56
N GLY A 231 4.60 -36.60 -18.40
CA GLY A 231 5.26 -36.34 -17.13
C GLY A 231 6.07 -35.05 -17.15
N SER A 232 5.55 -34.05 -17.86
CA SER A 232 6.01 -32.66 -17.84
C SER A 232 5.57 -31.97 -16.54
N LEU A 233 6.26 -30.89 -16.19
CA LEU A 233 6.12 -30.18 -14.92
C LEU A 233 5.53 -28.81 -15.10
N ILE A 234 4.68 -28.37 -14.17
CA ILE A 234 4.20 -26.98 -14.14
C ILE A 234 4.97 -26.21 -13.07
N LEU A 235 5.63 -25.13 -13.48
CA LEU A 235 6.11 -24.11 -12.55
C LEU A 235 4.98 -23.10 -12.31
N ALA A 236 4.56 -22.95 -11.05
CA ALA A 236 3.46 -22.08 -10.66
C ALA A 236 3.85 -21.14 -9.51
N GLN A 237 3.11 -20.04 -9.39
CA GLN A 237 3.18 -19.11 -8.28
C GLN A 237 1.89 -19.21 -7.46
N PRO A 238 1.91 -18.90 -6.15
CA PRO A 238 0.70 -18.86 -5.31
C PRO A 238 -0.46 -18.09 -5.96
N GLU A 239 -0.17 -16.90 -6.51
CA GLU A 239 -1.15 -16.03 -7.18
C GLU A 239 -1.90 -16.73 -8.31
N HIS A 240 -1.23 -17.57 -9.13
CA HIS A 240 -1.88 -18.28 -10.22
C HIS A 240 -2.93 -19.29 -9.71
N ILE A 241 -2.67 -19.92 -8.56
CA ILE A 241 -3.55 -20.93 -7.97
C ILE A 241 -4.78 -20.25 -7.34
N LEU A 242 -4.54 -19.16 -6.62
CA LEU A 242 -5.60 -18.38 -5.96
C LEU A 242 -6.47 -17.66 -7.00
N SER A 243 -5.86 -17.08 -8.04
CA SER A 243 -6.54 -16.40 -9.14
C SER A 243 -7.50 -17.32 -9.88
N LEU A 244 -7.11 -18.57 -10.18
CA LEU A 244 -8.01 -19.54 -10.81
C LEU A 244 -9.29 -19.80 -9.98
N LYS A 245 -9.17 -19.86 -8.65
CA LYS A 245 -10.33 -20.03 -7.75
C LYS A 245 -11.26 -18.81 -7.83
N LEU A 246 -10.69 -17.61 -7.81
CA LEU A 246 -11.46 -16.36 -7.90
C LEU A 246 -12.13 -16.19 -9.27
N LEU A 247 -11.42 -16.50 -10.36
CA LEU A 247 -11.95 -16.46 -11.73
C LEU A 247 -13.17 -17.36 -11.91
N CYS A 248 -13.19 -18.56 -11.29
CA CYS A 248 -14.36 -19.44 -11.32
C CYS A 248 -15.61 -18.76 -10.73
N VAL A 249 -15.45 -18.09 -9.59
CA VAL A 249 -16.56 -17.41 -8.89
C VAL A 249 -16.97 -16.15 -9.65
N GLU A 250 -16.02 -15.34 -10.11
CA GLU A 250 -16.28 -14.13 -10.89
C GLU A 250 -17.01 -14.45 -12.22
N ALA A 251 -16.56 -15.48 -12.95
CA ALA A 251 -17.21 -15.91 -14.19
C ALA A 251 -18.66 -16.36 -13.94
N ALA A 252 -18.91 -17.09 -12.84
CA ALA A 252 -20.26 -17.51 -12.45
C ALA A 252 -21.15 -16.33 -11.98
N LEU A 253 -20.58 -15.35 -11.27
CA LEU A 253 -21.26 -14.10 -10.90
C LEU A 253 -21.68 -13.29 -12.13
N SER A 254 -20.81 -13.20 -13.13
CA SER A 254 -21.08 -12.46 -14.37
C SER A 254 -21.91 -13.25 -15.38
N ARG A 255 -22.32 -14.48 -15.05
CA ARG A 255 -23.02 -15.42 -15.96
C ARG A 255 -22.26 -15.61 -17.28
N SER A 256 -20.93 -15.60 -17.20
CA SER A 256 -20.08 -15.78 -18.37
C SER A 256 -20.20 -17.21 -18.92
N PRO A 257 -20.26 -17.40 -20.25
CA PRO A 257 -20.30 -18.74 -20.85
C PRO A 257 -19.04 -19.58 -20.52
N VAL A 258 -17.94 -18.92 -20.13
CA VAL A 258 -16.65 -19.54 -19.80
C VAL A 258 -16.65 -20.18 -18.40
N ALA A 259 -17.62 -19.84 -17.54
CA ALA A 259 -17.68 -20.28 -16.15
C ALA A 259 -17.61 -21.81 -16.01
N ASN A 260 -18.36 -22.55 -16.83
CA ASN A 260 -18.39 -24.01 -16.78
C ASN A 260 -17.05 -24.63 -17.18
N SER A 261 -16.38 -24.09 -18.20
CA SER A 261 -15.05 -24.55 -18.61
C SER A 261 -14.00 -24.31 -17.52
N LEU A 262 -14.04 -23.16 -16.85
CA LEU A 262 -13.14 -22.85 -15.72
C LEU A 262 -13.38 -23.76 -14.52
N LEU A 263 -14.65 -24.04 -14.20
CA LEU A 263 -15.01 -24.99 -13.14
C LEU A 263 -14.53 -26.41 -13.46
N ALA A 264 -14.64 -26.85 -14.73
CA ALA A 264 -14.11 -28.14 -15.18
C ALA A 264 -12.58 -28.20 -15.08
N LEU A 265 -11.87 -27.14 -15.46
CA LEU A 265 -10.42 -27.02 -15.32
C LEU A 265 -10.00 -27.08 -13.85
N ARG A 266 -10.67 -26.33 -12.97
CA ARG A 266 -10.42 -26.37 -11.53
C ARG A 266 -10.65 -27.77 -10.96
N HIS A 267 -11.74 -28.43 -11.36
CA HIS A 267 -12.04 -29.79 -10.92
C HIS A 267 -10.92 -30.77 -11.32
N TYR A 268 -10.47 -30.70 -12.58
CA TYR A 268 -9.36 -31.52 -13.05
C TYR A 268 -8.07 -31.25 -12.25
N LEU A 269 -7.66 -29.99 -12.13
CA LEU A 269 -6.43 -29.62 -11.41
C LEU A 269 -6.49 -30.00 -9.93
N ARG A 270 -7.64 -29.85 -9.25
CA ARG A 270 -7.78 -30.26 -7.85
C ARG A 270 -7.54 -31.76 -7.65
N ASN A 271 -8.00 -32.59 -8.59
CA ASN A 271 -7.96 -34.04 -8.46
C ASN A 271 -6.67 -34.66 -9.01
N ALA A 272 -6.08 -34.06 -10.04
CA ALA A 272 -4.90 -34.60 -10.72
C ALA A 272 -3.58 -33.94 -10.27
N SER A 273 -3.59 -32.77 -9.62
CA SER A 273 -2.36 -32.04 -9.32
C SER A 273 -1.66 -32.50 -8.03
N ARG A 274 -0.39 -32.86 -8.17
CA ARG A 274 0.54 -33.14 -7.07
C ARG A 274 1.45 -31.92 -6.87
N ASP A 275 1.27 -31.21 -5.75
CA ASP A 275 1.96 -29.94 -5.52
C ASP A 275 3.21 -30.12 -4.65
N ILE A 276 4.32 -29.52 -5.09
CA ILE A 276 5.59 -29.42 -4.37
C ILE A 276 5.85 -27.94 -4.11
N VAL A 277 5.98 -27.52 -2.85
CA VAL A 277 6.18 -26.11 -2.47
C VAL A 277 7.59 -25.89 -1.97
N ASP A 278 8.38 -25.05 -2.64
CA ASP A 278 9.66 -24.58 -2.10
C ASP A 278 9.45 -23.37 -1.19
N GLU A 279 10.31 -23.14 -0.21
CA GLU A 279 10.22 -22.02 0.77
C GLU A 279 8.77 -21.78 1.26
N SER A 280 8.23 -22.82 1.88
CA SER A 280 6.83 -22.90 2.34
C SER A 280 6.48 -21.81 3.36
N ASP A 281 7.46 -21.32 4.13
CA ASP A 281 7.30 -20.18 5.04
C ASP A 281 6.93 -18.89 4.29
N GLU A 282 7.48 -18.67 3.10
CA GLU A 282 7.16 -17.52 2.24
C GLU A 282 5.86 -17.73 1.46
N ASN A 283 5.67 -18.92 0.88
CA ASN A 283 4.49 -19.23 0.06
C ASN A 283 3.20 -19.36 0.87
N PHE A 284 3.26 -19.85 2.11
CA PHE A 284 2.13 -19.86 3.05
C PHE A 284 2.10 -18.64 3.97
N ASN A 285 2.86 -17.58 3.65
CA ASN A 285 2.84 -16.35 4.43
C ASN A 285 1.44 -15.73 4.41
N ILE A 286 0.98 -15.37 5.59
CA ILE A 286 -0.36 -14.88 5.83
C ILE A 286 -0.63 -13.48 5.29
N LYS A 287 0.44 -12.72 5.04
CA LYS A 287 0.39 -11.42 4.39
C LYS A 287 0.02 -11.55 2.90
N ASN A 288 0.07 -12.76 2.33
CA ASN A 288 -0.32 -12.99 0.94
C ASN A 288 -1.83 -13.27 0.85
N ASN A 289 -2.60 -12.23 0.53
CA ASN A 289 -4.04 -12.32 0.30
C ASN A 289 -4.38 -11.67 -1.05
N LEU A 290 -5.02 -12.43 -1.94
CA LEU A 290 -5.41 -12.00 -3.29
C LEU A 290 -6.87 -11.53 -3.28
N ILE A 291 -7.15 -10.31 -3.75
CA ILE A 291 -8.49 -9.70 -3.70
C ILE A 291 -8.94 -9.22 -5.07
N TYR A 292 -10.14 -9.63 -5.49
CA TYR A 292 -10.86 -9.12 -6.64
C TYR A 292 -11.94 -8.13 -6.19
N THR A 293 -11.90 -6.93 -6.75
CA THR A 293 -12.95 -5.92 -6.56
C THR A 293 -14.14 -6.18 -7.47
N ILE A 294 -15.36 -6.21 -6.93
CA ILE A 294 -16.58 -6.46 -7.70
C ILE A 294 -17.50 -5.22 -7.65
N GLY A 295 -18.00 -4.82 -8.81
CA GLY A 295 -18.91 -3.68 -8.99
C GLY A 295 -18.22 -2.39 -9.43
N SER A 296 -19.00 -1.32 -9.57
CA SER A 296 -18.50 -0.01 -10.01
C SER A 296 -17.73 0.72 -8.90
N PRO A 297 -16.61 1.38 -9.21
CA PRO A 297 -15.86 2.18 -8.24
C PRO A 297 -16.70 3.35 -7.73
N LYS A 298 -16.65 3.59 -6.42
CA LYS A 298 -17.30 4.72 -5.74
C LYS A 298 -16.25 5.57 -5.01
N PRO A 299 -16.49 6.87 -4.83
CA PRO A 299 -15.69 7.68 -3.92
C PRO A 299 -15.72 7.09 -2.50
N ILE A 300 -14.59 7.17 -1.79
CA ILE A 300 -14.51 6.69 -0.41
C ILE A 300 -15.42 7.50 0.51
N ASN A 301 -15.89 6.89 1.61
CA ASN A 301 -16.68 7.60 2.62
C ASN A 301 -15.93 8.84 3.15
N PHE A 302 -16.64 9.96 3.36
CA PHE A 302 -16.11 11.31 3.69
C PHE A 302 -15.23 11.97 2.59
N GLY A 303 -15.05 11.32 1.44
CA GLY A 303 -14.54 11.90 0.19
C GLY A 303 -13.28 12.75 0.35
N SER A 304 -13.25 13.93 -0.28
CA SER A 304 -12.09 14.82 -0.25
C SER A 304 -11.80 15.47 1.09
N LEU A 305 -12.79 15.53 1.98
CA LEU A 305 -12.59 16.04 3.34
C LEU A 305 -11.75 15.07 4.17
N ARG A 306 -11.81 13.77 3.87
CA ARG A 306 -11.06 12.72 4.57
C ARG A 306 -9.55 12.90 4.47
N TRP A 307 -9.00 12.98 3.26
CA TRP A 307 -7.55 13.12 3.09
C TRP A 307 -7.03 14.53 3.42
N ARG A 308 -7.85 15.58 3.25
CA ARG A 308 -7.51 16.93 3.70
C ARG A 308 -7.41 17.01 5.23
N LEU A 309 -8.34 16.40 5.96
CA LEU A 309 -8.28 16.33 7.42
C LEU A 309 -7.03 15.58 7.88
N ILE A 310 -6.67 14.47 7.21
CA ILE A 310 -5.42 13.75 7.48
C ILE A 310 -4.19 14.62 7.21
N GLN A 311 -4.15 15.37 6.10
CA GLN A 311 -3.05 16.29 5.77
C GLN A 311 -2.86 17.39 6.84
N ASN A 312 -3.96 17.92 7.39
CA ASN A 312 -3.94 18.89 8.48
C ASN A 312 -3.45 18.26 9.79
N VAL A 313 -3.89 17.02 10.10
CA VAL A 313 -3.41 16.28 11.28
C VAL A 313 -1.91 15.99 11.16
N LEU A 314 -1.39 15.71 9.96
CA LEU A 314 0.05 15.51 9.74
C LEU A 314 0.88 16.78 9.99
N GLU A 315 0.31 17.96 9.78
CA GLU A 315 0.94 19.23 10.12
C GLU A 315 1.02 19.41 11.65
N VAL A 316 -0.09 19.19 12.36
CA VAL A 316 -0.12 19.17 13.83
C VAL A 316 0.85 18.13 14.41
N ALA A 317 0.90 16.94 13.80
CA ALA A 317 1.83 15.88 14.17
C ALA A 317 3.29 16.32 14.07
N ALA A 318 3.65 17.12 13.06
CA ALA A 318 5.02 17.61 12.92
C ALA A 318 5.42 18.61 14.01
N GLU A 319 4.49 19.48 14.42
CA GLU A 319 4.69 20.41 15.54
C GLU A 319 4.89 19.66 16.86
N VAL A 320 3.98 18.73 17.16
CA VAL A 320 4.03 17.91 18.38
C VAL A 320 5.28 17.03 18.40
N ALA A 321 5.70 16.47 17.26
CA ALA A 321 6.94 15.70 17.18
C ALA A 321 8.19 16.57 17.43
N ALA A 322 8.20 17.83 16.98
CA ALA A 322 9.29 18.76 17.23
C ALA A 322 9.38 19.20 18.70
N GLU A 323 8.23 19.33 19.38
CA GLU A 323 8.13 19.55 20.83
C GLU A 323 8.63 18.32 21.60
N MET A 324 8.09 17.15 21.28
CA MET A 324 8.45 15.89 21.93
C MET A 324 9.92 15.53 21.74
N TYR A 325 10.54 15.82 20.59
CA TYR A 325 11.97 15.56 20.38
C TYR A 325 12.88 16.40 21.30
N ARG A 326 12.43 17.59 21.72
CA ARG A 326 13.19 18.44 22.66
C ARG A 326 13.14 17.92 24.09
N GLU A 327 12.03 17.28 24.47
CA GLU A 327 11.79 16.79 25.82
C GLU A 327 12.20 15.33 26.01
N HIS A 328 11.98 14.49 24.97
CA HIS A 328 12.14 13.04 24.95
C HIS A 328 12.83 12.57 23.65
N PRO A 329 14.09 12.96 23.39
CA PRO A 329 14.83 12.55 22.17
C PRO A 329 15.02 11.03 22.04
N GLU A 330 14.87 10.28 23.14
CA GLU A 330 14.99 8.83 23.20
C GLU A 330 13.76 8.06 22.70
N GLU A 331 12.61 8.73 22.58
CA GLU A 331 11.31 8.10 22.23
C GLU A 331 10.98 8.20 20.73
N LEU A 332 11.63 9.11 20.00
CA LEU A 332 11.40 9.32 18.56
C LEU A 332 12.62 9.84 17.80
N GLU A 333 12.64 9.59 16.50
CA GLU A 333 13.58 10.18 15.54
C GLU A 333 12.92 11.38 14.85
N PHE A 334 13.56 12.54 14.93
CA PHE A 334 13.12 13.76 14.25
C PHE A 334 14.28 14.34 13.43
N LYS A 335 14.11 14.41 12.10
CA LYS A 335 15.10 15.00 11.20
C LYS A 335 14.48 16.16 10.43
N LEU A 336 14.93 17.38 10.76
CA LEU A 336 14.60 18.58 10.00
C LEU A 336 15.54 18.70 8.78
N THR A 337 14.98 18.98 7.61
CA THR A 337 15.73 19.15 6.36
C THR A 337 15.81 20.62 5.97
N ARG A 338 16.93 21.04 5.37
CA ARG A 338 17.19 22.46 5.04
C ARG A 338 16.35 22.98 3.86
N ASP A 339 15.83 22.08 3.03
CA ASP A 339 15.13 22.40 1.78
C ASP A 339 13.61 22.59 1.96
N GLY A 340 13.15 22.77 3.22
CA GLY A 340 11.74 22.94 3.61
C GLY A 340 10.83 21.74 3.28
N ARG A 341 11.45 20.58 3.12
CA ARG A 341 10.76 19.28 3.09
C ARG A 341 10.16 18.98 4.46
N PHE A 342 9.03 18.28 4.48
CA PHE A 342 8.40 17.80 5.70
C PHE A 342 9.40 17.00 6.57
N PRO A 343 9.44 17.21 7.90
CA PRO A 343 10.39 16.54 8.76
C PRO A 343 10.17 15.03 8.75
N THR A 344 11.27 14.26 8.75
CA THR A 344 11.15 12.81 8.96
C THR A 344 10.90 12.53 10.43
N ILE A 345 9.77 11.88 10.71
CA ILE A 345 9.31 11.55 12.06
C ILE A 345 9.24 10.02 12.17
N ARG A 346 9.84 9.44 13.20
CA ARG A 346 9.66 8.03 13.54
C ARG A 346 9.52 7.79 15.03
N ILE A 347 8.39 7.23 15.44
CA ILE A 347 8.15 6.85 16.84
C ILE A 347 8.76 5.46 17.09
N PHE A 348 9.47 5.25 18.20
CA PHE A 348 10.17 3.98 18.43
C PHE A 348 9.33 2.92 19.13
N ASP A 349 8.59 3.30 20.17
CA ASP A 349 7.95 2.38 21.11
C ASP A 349 6.52 2.81 21.50
N GLU A 350 5.83 2.01 22.32
CA GLU A 350 4.45 2.28 22.78
C GLU A 350 4.36 3.44 23.77
N ALA A 351 5.40 3.64 24.59
CA ALA A 351 5.49 4.78 25.48
C ALA A 351 5.48 6.10 24.69
N GLY A 352 6.41 6.25 23.73
CA GLY A 352 6.44 7.40 22.83
C GLY A 352 5.14 7.61 22.04
N ALA A 353 4.49 6.55 21.57
CA ALA A 353 3.20 6.68 20.87
C ALA A 353 2.08 7.21 21.77
N THR A 354 2.08 6.85 23.05
CA THR A 354 1.10 7.34 24.03
C THR A 354 1.28 8.82 24.27
N ILE A 355 2.52 9.26 24.52
CA ILE A 355 2.86 10.69 24.73
C ILE A 355 2.49 11.50 23.48
N PHE A 356 2.88 11.02 22.31
CA PHE A 356 2.59 11.65 21.03
C PHE A 356 1.09 11.80 20.76
N SER A 357 0.31 10.74 21.01
CA SER A 357 -1.14 10.71 20.76
C SER A 357 -1.89 11.69 21.67
N ASP A 358 -1.51 11.77 22.95
CA ASP A 358 -2.06 12.74 23.90
C ASP A 358 -1.73 14.18 23.47
N GLY A 359 -0.48 14.47 23.09
CA GLY A 359 -0.06 15.78 22.60
C GLY A 359 -0.82 16.23 21.35
N VAL A 360 -1.02 15.33 20.37
CA VAL A 360 -1.82 15.61 19.18
C VAL A 360 -3.28 15.90 19.53
N CYS A 361 -3.92 15.08 20.37
CA CYS A 361 -5.30 15.30 20.79
C CYS A 361 -5.52 16.64 21.48
N ARG A 362 -4.64 17.00 22.43
CA ARG A 362 -4.74 18.27 23.15
C ARG A 362 -4.52 19.46 22.23
N ARG A 363 -3.55 19.38 21.30
CA ARG A 363 -3.34 20.45 20.31
C ARG A 363 -4.56 20.66 19.43
N ILE A 364 -5.21 19.57 19.01
CA ILE A 364 -6.45 19.64 18.22
C ILE A 364 -7.58 20.29 19.04
N CYS A 365 -7.79 19.88 20.30
CA CYS A 365 -8.80 20.47 21.19
C CYS A 365 -8.55 21.95 21.53
N ASN A 366 -7.28 22.39 21.54
CA ASN A 366 -6.88 23.78 21.78
C ASN A 366 -6.92 24.68 20.54
N GLY A 367 -7.36 24.17 19.39
CA GLY A 367 -7.59 24.97 18.18
C GLY A 367 -6.45 24.91 17.17
N GLY A 368 -5.53 23.97 17.34
CA GLY A 368 -4.40 23.78 16.43
C GLY A 368 -4.77 23.12 15.09
N LEU A 369 -6.02 22.67 14.89
CA LEU A 369 -6.44 22.00 13.66
C LEU A 369 -7.29 22.92 12.78
N GLY A 370 -6.70 23.44 11.70
CA GLY A 370 -7.40 24.26 10.71
C GLY A 370 -8.60 23.52 10.09
N GLY A 371 -9.74 24.21 9.97
CA GLY A 371 -10.99 23.63 9.44
C GLY A 371 -11.75 22.69 10.40
N PHE A 372 -11.37 22.60 11.67
CA PHE A 372 -12.14 21.91 12.71
C PHE A 372 -12.54 22.91 13.82
N PRO A 373 -13.64 23.66 13.62
CA PRO A 373 -14.00 24.77 14.51
C PRO A 373 -14.70 24.26 15.76
N TYR A 374 -13.91 23.77 16.71
CA TYR A 374 -14.42 23.31 18.00
C TYR A 374 -13.96 24.19 19.18
N THR A 375 -13.06 25.15 18.95
CA THR A 375 -12.12 25.61 19.99
C THR A 375 -12.33 27.04 20.46
N ALA A 376 -13.50 27.62 20.21
CA ALA A 376 -13.91 28.86 20.86
C ALA A 376 -15.18 28.59 21.68
N ASN A 377 -15.06 28.70 23.01
CA ASN A 377 -16.17 28.78 23.98
C ASN A 377 -16.76 27.46 24.54
N GLN A 378 -15.95 26.43 24.79
CA GLN A 378 -16.43 25.21 25.46
C GLN A 378 -16.06 25.13 26.94
N THR A 379 -16.85 24.40 27.72
CA THR A 379 -16.52 24.11 29.12
C THR A 379 -15.39 23.06 29.20
N PRO A 380 -14.49 23.15 30.21
CA PRO A 380 -13.40 22.18 30.40
C PRO A 380 -13.88 20.72 30.42
N ASP A 381 -15.00 20.43 31.11
CA ASP A 381 -15.60 19.08 31.17
C ASP A 381 -15.93 18.49 29.79
N THR A 382 -16.27 19.37 28.85
CA THR A 382 -16.68 18.99 27.49
C THR A 382 -15.47 18.75 26.60
N GLU A 383 -14.39 19.48 26.82
CA GLU A 383 -13.09 19.23 26.20
C GLU A 383 -12.54 17.87 26.65
N ASP A 384 -12.52 17.62 27.96
CA ASP A 384 -12.04 16.36 28.54
C ASP A 384 -12.83 15.14 28.06
N ALA A 385 -14.16 15.26 27.93
CA ALA A 385 -14.98 14.18 27.36
C ALA A 385 -14.63 13.89 25.89
N THR A 386 -14.22 14.91 25.13
CA THR A 386 -13.85 14.77 23.71
C THR A 386 -12.44 14.22 23.55
N VAL A 387 -11.50 14.66 24.39
CA VAL A 387 -10.15 14.07 24.48
C VAL A 387 -10.25 12.58 24.84
N ARG A 388 -11.06 12.23 25.85
CA ARG A 388 -11.33 10.82 26.20
C ARG A 388 -11.98 10.06 25.04
N TYR A 389 -12.91 10.66 24.31
CA TYR A 389 -13.46 10.07 23.09
C TYR A 389 -12.41 9.85 21.99
N MET A 390 -11.37 10.68 21.87
CA MET A 390 -10.33 10.48 20.85
C MET A 390 -9.23 9.51 21.28
N LEU A 391 -8.99 9.36 22.60
CA LEU A 391 -7.92 8.53 23.15
C LEU A 391 -8.37 7.12 23.54
N ASP A 392 -9.56 6.97 24.14
CA ASP A 392 -10.03 5.69 24.70
C ASP A 392 -10.73 4.82 23.65
N PRO A 393 -10.16 3.66 23.25
CA PRO A 393 -10.80 2.73 22.33
C PRO A 393 -12.10 2.12 22.89
N TRP A 394 -12.33 2.18 24.21
CA TRP A 394 -13.34 1.42 24.96
C TRP A 394 -14.31 2.30 25.75
N LEU A 395 -14.60 3.49 25.25
CA LEU A 395 -15.48 4.45 25.90
C LEU A 395 -16.89 3.88 26.15
N ALA A 396 -17.47 4.16 27.32
CA ALA A 396 -18.82 3.75 27.69
C ALA A 396 -19.90 4.35 26.76
N GLY A 397 -20.93 3.55 26.45
CA GLY A 397 -21.97 3.89 25.46
C GLY A 397 -22.74 5.19 25.73
N GLU A 398 -23.04 5.52 27.00
CA GLU A 398 -23.76 6.76 27.33
C GLU A 398 -22.91 8.02 27.07
N GLU A 399 -21.63 7.98 27.45
CA GLU A 399 -20.72 9.11 27.21
C GLU A 399 -20.41 9.27 25.73
N ALA A 400 -20.16 8.16 25.03
CA ALA A 400 -20.01 8.11 23.58
C ALA A 400 -21.21 8.74 22.86
N THR A 401 -22.43 8.31 23.20
CA THR A 401 -23.67 8.80 22.57
C THR A 401 -23.84 10.30 22.78
N ARG A 402 -23.51 10.81 23.97
CA ARG A 402 -23.57 12.24 24.28
C ARG A 402 -22.59 13.06 23.43
N VAL A 403 -21.35 12.59 23.28
CA VAL A 403 -20.35 13.25 22.42
C VAL A 403 -20.79 13.18 20.95
N GLU A 404 -21.15 12.00 20.45
CA GLU A 404 -21.58 11.83 19.06
C GLU A 404 -22.82 12.67 18.71
N ALA A 405 -23.84 12.71 19.58
CA ALA A 405 -25.06 13.49 19.33
C ALA A 405 -24.77 14.98 19.13
N ARG A 406 -23.81 15.50 19.88
CA ARG A 406 -23.36 16.89 19.78
C ARG A 406 -22.59 17.18 18.50
N PHE A 407 -21.65 16.31 18.14
CA PHE A 407 -20.91 16.44 16.88
C PHE A 407 -21.80 16.22 15.66
N ARG A 408 -22.83 15.37 15.78
CA ARG A 408 -23.87 15.19 14.76
C ARG A 408 -24.72 16.45 14.58
N ALA A 409 -25.10 17.13 15.67
CA ALA A 409 -25.82 18.41 15.59
C ALA A 409 -25.02 19.50 14.86
N ASN A 410 -23.68 19.43 14.94
CA ASN A 410 -22.77 20.38 14.30
C ASN A 410 -22.29 19.94 12.90
N GLY A 411 -22.69 18.75 12.41
CA GLY A 411 -22.22 18.21 11.12
C GLY A 411 -20.74 17.79 11.09
N LEU A 412 -20.13 17.55 12.26
CA LEU A 412 -18.70 17.25 12.43
C LEU A 412 -18.44 15.80 12.90
N LEU A 413 -19.46 14.94 12.88
CA LEU A 413 -19.37 13.57 13.40
C LEU A 413 -18.34 12.73 12.62
N GLU A 414 -18.36 12.79 11.30
CA GLU A 414 -17.43 12.07 10.43
C GLU A 414 -15.98 12.50 10.67
N ALA A 415 -15.75 13.79 10.87
CA ALA A 415 -14.43 14.33 11.21
C ALA A 415 -13.96 13.80 12.57
N LEU A 416 -14.83 13.81 13.60
CA LEU A 416 -14.51 13.25 14.91
C LEU A 416 -14.20 11.74 14.86
N LEU A 417 -14.99 10.97 14.11
CA LEU A 417 -14.76 9.53 13.93
C LEU A 417 -13.42 9.26 13.25
N LEU A 418 -13.05 10.06 12.24
CA LEU A 418 -11.74 9.95 11.60
C LEU A 418 -10.62 10.27 12.60
N LEU A 419 -10.74 11.34 13.39
CA LEU A 419 -9.77 11.68 14.43
C LEU A 419 -9.62 10.56 15.47
N ARG A 420 -10.73 9.97 15.92
CA ARG A 420 -10.73 8.79 16.80
C ARG A 420 -10.02 7.60 16.14
N GLY A 421 -10.22 7.36 14.85
CA GLY A 421 -9.49 6.34 14.10
C GLY A 421 -7.98 6.60 14.04
N LEU A 422 -7.57 7.85 13.82
CA LEU A 422 -6.15 8.22 13.78
C LEU A 422 -5.46 8.03 15.13
N VAL A 423 -6.15 8.34 16.24
CA VAL A 423 -5.57 8.36 17.58
C VAL A 423 -5.92 7.11 18.41
N ALA A 424 -7.16 6.89 18.84
CA ALA A 424 -7.55 5.74 19.68
C ALA A 424 -7.23 4.40 19.00
N HIS A 425 -7.46 4.31 17.68
CA HIS A 425 -7.10 3.12 16.91
C HIS A 425 -5.64 3.15 16.44
N GLN A 426 -4.81 4.10 16.89
CA GLN A 426 -3.36 4.15 16.67
C GLN A 426 -2.91 4.15 15.19
N LEU A 427 -3.75 4.56 14.24
CA LEU A 427 -3.37 4.55 12.82
C LEU A 427 -2.23 5.54 12.53
N LEU A 428 -2.23 6.71 13.20
CA LEU A 428 -1.19 7.71 13.05
C LEU A 428 0.14 7.26 13.67
N SER A 429 0.13 6.78 14.91
CA SER A 429 1.36 6.29 15.56
C SER A 429 1.92 5.04 14.85
N PHE A 430 1.05 4.16 14.35
CA PHE A 430 1.43 3.01 13.55
C PHE A 430 2.17 3.40 12.27
N THR A 431 1.62 4.34 11.50
CA THR A 431 2.20 4.78 10.23
C THR A 431 3.51 5.52 10.43
N LEU A 432 3.63 6.32 11.50
CA LEU A 432 4.88 6.96 11.90
C LEU A 432 5.94 5.99 12.45
N ARG A 433 5.59 4.75 12.81
CA ARG A 433 6.59 3.70 13.12
C ARG A 433 7.21 3.08 11.87
N GLN A 434 6.53 3.16 10.72
CA GLN A 434 6.99 2.54 9.48
C GLN A 434 8.16 3.32 8.88
N ARG A 435 9.13 2.61 8.31
CA ARG A 435 10.30 3.21 7.65
C ARG A 435 10.03 3.38 6.16
N TRP A 436 10.08 4.63 5.68
CA TRP A 436 9.99 4.95 4.25
C TRP A 436 11.11 4.26 3.47
N ARG A 437 10.82 3.79 2.26
CA ARG A 437 11.67 2.94 1.40
C ARG A 437 11.96 1.55 1.93
N VAL A 438 11.52 1.16 3.13
CA VAL A 438 11.71 -0.20 3.68
C VAL A 438 10.40 -0.92 3.88
N ASN A 439 9.42 -0.27 4.52
CA ASN A 439 8.09 -0.83 4.75
C ASN A 439 7.08 -0.33 3.70
N TYR A 440 7.29 0.87 3.16
CA TYR A 440 6.39 1.49 2.19
C TYR A 440 7.10 2.52 1.30
N GLY A 441 6.48 2.85 0.17
CA GLY A 441 6.94 3.88 -0.75
C GLY A 441 6.22 3.83 -2.09
N ARG A 442 6.81 4.48 -3.11
CA ARG A 442 6.25 4.59 -4.48
C ARG A 442 6.81 3.50 -5.39
N ALA A 443 5.95 2.86 -6.19
CA ALA A 443 6.36 1.83 -7.16
C ALA A 443 6.33 2.36 -8.60
N TYR A 444 7.44 2.96 -9.04
CA TYR A 444 7.54 3.57 -10.37
C TYR A 444 7.40 2.58 -11.53
N ASN A 445 7.87 1.33 -11.35
CA ASN A 445 7.87 0.31 -12.40
C ASN A 445 6.68 -0.68 -12.29
N ARG A 446 5.63 -0.30 -11.56
CA ARG A 446 4.44 -1.16 -11.36
C ARG A 446 3.59 -1.22 -12.62
N GLN A 447 3.04 -2.40 -12.92
CA GLN A 447 1.98 -2.58 -13.92
C GLN A 447 0.75 -3.27 -13.29
N PRO A 448 -0.44 -2.62 -13.31
CA PRO A 448 -0.68 -1.23 -13.73
C PRO A 448 0.02 -0.20 -12.82
N PRO A 449 0.34 1.00 -13.34
CA PRO A 449 0.96 2.06 -12.54
C PRO A 449 0.02 2.54 -11.44
N THR A 450 0.59 2.97 -10.31
CA THR A 450 -0.13 3.61 -9.21
C THR A 450 0.72 4.74 -8.65
N GLY A 451 0.10 5.86 -8.33
CA GLY A 451 0.73 6.90 -7.53
C GLY A 451 0.59 6.67 -6.02
N LEU A 452 -0.26 5.73 -5.56
CA LEU A 452 -0.43 5.42 -4.14
C LEU A 452 0.80 4.72 -3.53
N ALA A 453 1.01 4.91 -2.23
CA ALA A 453 2.03 4.16 -1.51
C ALA A 453 1.69 2.67 -1.47
N VAL A 454 2.69 1.83 -1.76
CA VAL A 454 2.58 0.38 -1.70
C VAL A 454 3.49 -0.19 -0.60
N PRO A 455 3.20 -1.38 -0.08
CA PRO A 455 4.10 -2.12 0.80
C PRO A 455 5.41 -2.46 0.11
N TYR A 456 6.50 -2.54 0.88
CA TYR A 456 7.83 -2.92 0.41
C TYR A 456 8.24 -4.24 1.04
N ARG A 457 8.78 -5.15 0.23
CA ARG A 457 9.29 -6.45 0.71
C ARG A 457 10.63 -6.30 1.40
N ALA A 458 11.42 -5.36 0.91
CA ALA A 458 12.67 -4.94 1.50
C ALA A 458 12.97 -3.51 1.06
N LYS A 459 14.13 -3.01 1.47
CA LYS A 459 14.59 -1.68 1.08
C LYS A 459 14.57 -1.51 -0.45
N ASP A 460 13.93 -0.45 -0.93
CA ASP A 460 13.78 -0.06 -2.33
C ASP A 460 13.09 -1.09 -3.24
N ILE A 461 12.50 -2.14 -2.67
CA ILE A 461 11.86 -3.23 -3.41
C ILE A 461 10.37 -3.22 -3.08
N PRO A 462 9.56 -2.50 -3.88
CA PRO A 462 8.11 -2.47 -3.71
C PRO A 462 7.51 -3.85 -3.98
N ALA A 463 6.44 -4.19 -3.27
CA ALA A 463 5.60 -5.32 -3.60
C ALA A 463 4.68 -4.93 -4.78
N PRO A 464 4.92 -5.43 -6.02
CA PRO A 464 4.38 -4.83 -7.24
C PRO A 464 2.86 -5.01 -7.41
N ARG A 465 2.20 -5.88 -6.65
CA ARG A 465 0.75 -6.06 -6.71
C ARG A 465 0.05 -5.77 -5.39
N SER A 466 0.83 -5.51 -4.34
CA SER A 466 0.28 -5.27 -3.01
C SER A 466 -0.16 -3.81 -2.84
N GLN A 467 -1.22 -3.63 -2.07
CA GLN A 467 -1.72 -2.36 -1.57
C GLN A 467 -2.02 -2.54 -0.07
N PHE A 468 -2.11 -1.43 0.66
CA PHE A 468 -2.58 -1.48 2.05
C PHE A 468 -4.10 -1.68 2.07
N SER A 469 -4.58 -2.54 2.97
CA SER A 469 -6.01 -2.84 3.08
C SER A 469 -6.84 -1.67 3.62
N HIS A 470 -6.25 -0.87 4.50
CA HIS A 470 -6.93 0.24 5.15
C HIS A 470 -6.78 1.55 4.37
N PRO A 471 -7.89 2.27 4.05
CA PRO A 471 -7.85 3.49 3.28
C PRO A 471 -7.02 4.61 3.96
N ASP A 472 -7.22 4.87 5.25
CA ASP A 472 -6.48 5.93 5.95
C ASP A 472 -4.99 5.65 6.10
N VAL A 473 -4.57 4.39 6.31
CA VAL A 473 -3.15 3.99 6.26
C VAL A 473 -2.58 4.28 4.87
N THR A 474 -3.32 3.93 3.81
CA THR A 474 -2.91 4.23 2.43
C THR A 474 -2.74 5.73 2.21
N VAL A 475 -3.68 6.55 2.68
CA VAL A 475 -3.61 8.02 2.56
C VAL A 475 -2.39 8.56 3.30
N ILE A 476 -2.20 8.21 4.58
CA ILE A 476 -1.08 8.71 5.39
C ILE A 476 0.26 8.31 4.78
N LEU A 477 0.45 7.03 4.45
CA LEU A 477 1.71 6.54 3.88
C LEU A 477 1.96 7.11 2.48
N THR A 478 0.90 7.40 1.71
CA THR A 478 1.02 8.12 0.44
C THR A 478 1.51 9.55 0.70
N CYS A 479 0.84 10.31 1.59
CA CYS A 479 1.30 11.65 1.97
C CYS A 479 2.78 11.64 2.40
N LEU A 480 3.16 10.78 3.34
CA LEU A 480 4.55 10.66 3.81
C LEU A 480 5.52 10.30 2.66
N SER A 481 5.12 9.41 1.74
CA SER A 481 5.97 9.03 0.59
C SER A 481 6.28 10.21 -0.34
N TYR A 482 5.30 11.08 -0.60
CA TYR A 482 5.51 12.27 -1.43
C TYR A 482 6.15 13.42 -0.65
N TYR A 483 5.86 13.55 0.64
CA TYR A 483 6.55 14.50 1.50
C TYR A 483 8.05 14.20 1.56
N TYR A 484 8.44 12.92 1.65
CA TYR A 484 9.84 12.53 1.71
C TYR A 484 10.51 12.47 0.33
N GLY A 485 9.83 11.87 -0.65
CA GLY A 485 10.37 11.65 -2.00
C GLY A 485 10.22 12.85 -2.95
N GLY A 486 9.25 13.72 -2.71
CA GLY A 486 8.86 14.81 -3.62
C GLY A 486 8.06 14.33 -4.83
N LEU A 487 7.59 15.30 -5.62
CA LEU A 487 6.93 15.09 -6.91
C LEU A 487 7.97 14.81 -8.01
N SER A 488 7.64 13.96 -8.99
CA SER A 488 8.46 13.83 -10.21
C SER A 488 8.23 15.01 -11.17
N ASP A 489 9.08 15.13 -12.19
CA ASP A 489 8.98 16.23 -13.17
C ASP A 489 7.65 16.17 -13.92
N ASP A 490 7.22 14.97 -14.32
CA ASP A 490 5.93 14.76 -14.99
C ASP A 490 4.73 15.11 -14.10
N GLU A 491 4.84 14.85 -12.79
CA GLU A 491 3.82 15.18 -11.81
C GLU A 491 3.72 16.69 -11.59
N LEU A 492 4.87 17.37 -11.52
CA LEU A 492 4.94 18.83 -11.44
C LEU A 492 4.36 19.49 -12.69
N PHE A 493 4.70 19.00 -13.89
CA PHE A 493 4.08 19.47 -15.13
C PHE A 493 2.56 19.25 -15.13
N SER A 494 2.10 18.08 -14.74
CA SER A 494 0.66 17.75 -14.69
C SER A 494 -0.08 18.65 -13.69
N MET A 495 0.52 18.91 -12.53
CA MET A 495 0.00 19.81 -11.52
C MET A 495 -0.08 21.26 -12.03
N LEU A 496 0.98 21.79 -12.63
CA LEU A 496 0.99 23.17 -13.15
C LEU A 496 0.01 23.33 -14.31
N ARG A 497 -0.08 22.36 -15.24
CA ARG A 497 -1.10 22.37 -16.32
C ARG A 497 -2.52 22.41 -15.75
N ARG A 498 -2.78 21.66 -14.66
CA ARG A 498 -4.07 21.71 -13.97
C ARG A 498 -4.34 23.09 -13.39
N LEU A 499 -3.37 23.72 -12.74
CA LEU A 499 -3.52 25.10 -12.24
C LEU A 499 -3.81 26.10 -13.36
N TYR A 500 -3.07 26.04 -14.47
CA TYR A 500 -3.31 26.89 -15.63
C TYR A 500 -4.73 26.73 -16.20
N SER A 501 -5.27 25.50 -16.21
CA SER A 501 -6.65 25.25 -16.66
C SER A 501 -7.72 25.90 -15.78
N LEU A 502 -7.37 26.29 -14.55
CA LEU A 502 -8.25 26.97 -13.59
C LEU A 502 -8.16 28.51 -13.67
N GLY A 503 -7.24 29.07 -14.47
CA GLY A 503 -7.06 30.52 -14.62
C GLY A 503 -6.80 31.23 -13.30
N ALA A 504 -7.60 32.25 -12.97
CA ALA A 504 -7.45 33.05 -11.75
C ALA A 504 -7.57 32.25 -10.44
N GLU A 505 -8.23 31.08 -10.46
CA GLU A 505 -8.23 30.16 -9.33
C GLU A 505 -6.88 29.48 -9.15
N GLY A 506 -6.23 29.08 -10.26
CA GLY A 506 -4.90 28.50 -10.25
C GLY A 506 -3.83 29.46 -9.73
N GLU A 507 -3.87 30.72 -10.16
CA GLU A 507 -2.95 31.76 -9.68
C GLU A 507 -3.10 31.97 -8.16
N ARG A 508 -4.34 32.01 -7.64
CA ARG A 508 -4.60 32.15 -6.18
C ARG A 508 -4.07 30.98 -5.38
N GLU A 509 -4.29 29.76 -5.87
CA GLU A 509 -3.81 28.55 -5.22
C GLU A 509 -2.27 28.55 -5.16
N TYR A 510 -1.62 28.90 -6.27
CA TYR A 510 -0.16 29.01 -6.38
C TYR A 510 0.43 30.09 -5.47
N LEU A 511 -0.17 31.30 -5.44
CA LEU A 511 0.26 32.38 -4.55
C LEU A 511 0.17 31.99 -3.08
N ALA A 512 -0.91 31.31 -2.68
CA ALA A 512 -1.06 30.84 -1.31
C ALA A 512 0.02 29.80 -0.94
N TRP A 513 0.47 28.95 -1.88
CA TRP A 513 1.61 28.08 -1.63
C TRP A 513 2.88 28.88 -1.33
N MET A 514 3.13 29.95 -2.09
CA MET A 514 4.29 30.83 -1.90
C MET A 514 4.23 31.58 -0.58
N GLU A 515 3.04 31.96 -0.11
CA GLU A 515 2.84 32.61 1.20
C GLU A 515 3.04 31.63 2.36
N SER A 516 2.61 30.37 2.21
CA SER A 516 2.79 29.31 3.20
C SER A 516 4.18 28.66 3.17
N ALA A 517 5.06 29.08 2.27
CA ALA A 517 6.40 28.52 2.17
C ALA A 517 7.19 28.84 3.45
N PRO A 518 7.86 27.84 4.06
CA PRO A 518 8.65 28.08 5.26
C PRO A 518 9.80 29.05 4.95
N GLY A 519 10.16 29.90 5.91
CA GLY A 519 11.08 31.03 5.68
C GLY A 519 12.50 30.66 5.23
N ASN A 520 12.88 29.38 5.27
CA ASN A 520 14.13 28.84 4.73
C ASN A 520 14.08 28.56 3.22
N ILE A 521 12.89 28.48 2.60
CA ILE A 521 12.72 28.38 1.15
C ILE A 521 12.56 29.80 0.59
N VAL A 522 13.57 30.28 -0.13
CA VAL A 522 13.48 31.55 -0.86
C VAL A 522 13.17 31.26 -2.33
N VAL A 523 11.89 31.36 -2.71
CA VAL A 523 11.50 31.31 -4.12
C VAL A 523 11.84 32.64 -4.79
N PRO A 524 12.61 32.64 -5.90
CA PRO A 524 12.93 33.84 -6.66
C PRO A 524 11.66 34.63 -7.02
N SER A 525 11.70 35.95 -6.94
CA SER A 525 10.54 36.82 -7.22
C SER A 525 9.94 36.59 -8.62
N THR A 526 10.76 36.14 -9.57
CA THR A 526 10.34 35.76 -10.93
C THR A 526 9.40 34.57 -10.97
N PHE A 527 9.42 33.67 -9.99
CA PHE A 527 8.63 32.43 -9.98
C PHE A 527 7.53 32.44 -8.92
N ARG A 528 7.25 33.60 -8.29
CA ARG A 528 6.19 33.73 -7.29
C ARG A 528 4.78 33.81 -7.88
N ARG A 529 4.66 34.06 -9.18
CA ARG A 529 3.39 34.10 -9.91
C ARG A 529 3.32 32.93 -10.89
N LEU A 530 2.12 32.37 -11.08
CA LEU A 530 1.94 31.25 -11.99
C LEU A 530 2.17 31.73 -13.43
N ASP A 531 1.61 32.88 -13.81
CA ASP A 531 1.76 33.52 -15.13
C ASP A 531 3.22 33.76 -15.57
N ALA A 532 4.18 33.74 -14.64
CA ALA A 532 5.59 33.95 -14.94
C ALA A 532 6.34 32.65 -15.29
N ILE A 533 5.68 31.50 -15.23
CA ILE A 533 6.26 30.18 -15.46
C ILE A 533 5.87 29.67 -16.86
N ASP A 534 6.80 29.73 -17.80
CA ASP A 534 6.57 29.18 -19.14
C ASP A 534 6.73 27.65 -19.13
N LEU A 535 5.63 26.93 -19.35
CA LEU A 535 5.63 25.46 -19.40
C LEU A 535 6.21 24.88 -20.70
N GLU A 536 6.34 25.69 -21.76
CA GLU A 536 6.96 25.26 -23.03
C GLU A 536 8.48 25.16 -22.90
N ASP A 537 9.09 25.98 -22.03
CA ASP A 537 10.51 25.88 -21.66
C ASP A 537 10.72 24.84 -20.55
N SER A 538 10.65 23.57 -20.96
CA SER A 538 10.77 22.43 -20.04
C SER A 538 12.10 22.42 -19.27
N LYS A 539 13.20 22.80 -19.91
CA LYS A 539 14.52 22.81 -19.28
C LYS A 539 14.61 23.86 -18.16
N ARG A 540 14.10 25.08 -18.40
CA ARG A 540 14.06 26.11 -17.37
C ARG A 540 13.14 25.73 -16.21
N CYS A 541 12.01 25.08 -16.49
CA CYS A 541 11.15 24.54 -15.43
C CYS A 541 11.89 23.54 -14.53
N ILE A 542 12.55 22.55 -15.15
CA ILE A 542 13.29 21.49 -14.45
C ILE A 542 14.45 22.06 -13.63
N ASP A 543 15.25 22.95 -14.21
CA ASP A 543 16.48 23.44 -13.59
C ASP A 543 16.22 24.55 -12.54
N ALA A 544 15.20 25.40 -12.73
CA ALA A 544 15.03 26.63 -11.94
C ALA A 544 13.72 26.73 -11.14
N VAL A 545 12.63 26.05 -11.53
CA VAL A 545 11.33 26.15 -10.86
C VAL A 545 11.08 24.93 -9.97
N PHE A 546 11.24 23.73 -10.54
CA PHE A 546 10.93 22.47 -9.87
C PHE A 546 11.69 22.23 -8.56
N PRO A 547 12.97 22.63 -8.40
CA PRO A 547 13.67 22.47 -7.12
C PRO A 547 12.96 23.15 -5.93
N HIS A 548 12.22 24.23 -6.17
CA HIS A 548 11.49 24.96 -5.13
C HIS A 548 10.10 24.39 -4.84
N LEU A 549 9.47 23.72 -5.81
CA LEU A 549 8.12 23.17 -5.67
C LEU A 549 8.11 21.68 -5.27
N ARG A 550 9.17 20.94 -5.61
CA ARG A 550 9.21 19.47 -5.50
C ARG A 550 8.87 18.93 -4.12
N HIS A 551 9.32 19.62 -3.08
CA HIS A 551 9.13 19.23 -1.68
C HIS A 551 8.25 20.20 -0.89
N LEU A 552 7.70 21.22 -1.55
CA LEU A 552 6.84 22.21 -0.89
C LEU A 552 5.51 21.54 -0.49
N LYS A 553 5.30 21.32 0.81
CA LYS A 553 4.13 20.59 1.33
C LYS A 553 2.79 21.07 0.73
N PRO A 554 2.47 22.37 0.66
CA PRO A 554 1.24 22.85 0.00
C PRO A 554 1.06 22.39 -1.46
N ALA A 555 2.14 22.37 -2.24
CA ALA A 555 2.10 21.91 -3.63
C ALA A 555 1.89 20.38 -3.70
N VAL A 556 2.58 19.63 -2.83
CA VAL A 556 2.39 18.19 -2.68
C VAL A 556 0.96 17.87 -2.25
N ASP A 557 0.42 18.59 -1.27
CA ASP A 557 -0.94 18.41 -0.75
C ASP A 557 -1.99 18.61 -1.83
N TYR A 558 -1.83 19.65 -2.67
CA TYR A 558 -2.71 19.89 -3.80
C TYR A 558 -2.64 18.77 -4.83
N TYR A 559 -1.45 18.34 -5.24
CA TYR A 559 -1.30 17.22 -6.18
C TYR A 559 -2.00 15.96 -5.63
N LEU A 560 -1.78 15.64 -4.36
CA LEU A 560 -2.41 14.50 -3.72
C LEU A 560 -3.94 14.63 -3.63
N SER A 561 -4.42 15.77 -3.15
CA SER A 561 -5.84 15.99 -2.82
C SER A 561 -6.73 16.20 -4.04
N ASP A 562 -6.23 16.82 -5.09
CA ASP A 562 -7.03 17.29 -6.22
C ASP A 562 -6.72 16.54 -7.53
N ILE A 563 -5.61 15.79 -7.59
CA ILE A 563 -5.23 14.99 -8.77
C ILE A 563 -5.16 13.50 -8.42
N LEU A 564 -4.30 13.10 -7.48
CA LEU A 564 -4.01 11.68 -7.25
C LEU A 564 -5.16 10.93 -6.54
N PHE A 565 -5.57 11.36 -5.35
CA PHE A 565 -6.59 10.65 -4.58
C PHE A 565 -7.95 10.60 -5.27
N PRO A 566 -8.46 11.68 -5.91
CA PRO A 566 -9.70 11.59 -6.68
C PRO A 566 -9.62 10.57 -7.82
N LYS A 567 -8.44 10.38 -8.42
CA LYS A 567 -8.20 9.41 -9.49
C LYS A 567 -8.11 7.97 -8.95
N GLU A 568 -7.27 7.73 -7.94
CA GLU A 568 -6.89 6.36 -7.54
C GLU A 568 -7.57 5.84 -6.26
N MET A 569 -7.99 6.69 -5.32
CA MET A 569 -8.67 6.25 -4.09
C MET A 569 -10.15 5.96 -4.35
N LYS A 570 -10.44 4.71 -4.72
CA LYS A 570 -11.79 4.20 -4.96
C LYS A 570 -12.16 3.08 -4.00
N GLU A 571 -13.39 3.10 -3.52
CA GLU A 571 -14.01 2.02 -2.77
C GLU A 571 -14.92 1.19 -3.68
N TYR A 572 -15.00 -0.11 -3.40
CA TYR A 572 -15.84 -1.05 -4.13
C TYR A 572 -16.80 -1.69 -3.13
N SER A 573 -18.08 -1.79 -3.51
CA SER A 573 -19.12 -2.28 -2.59
C SER A 573 -18.89 -3.73 -2.18
N GLN A 574 -18.33 -4.55 -3.07
CA GLN A 574 -18.15 -5.99 -2.84
C GLN A 574 -16.74 -6.44 -3.25
N THR A 575 -16.23 -7.47 -2.59
CA THR A 575 -14.93 -8.08 -2.91
C THR A 575 -14.99 -9.60 -2.84
N LEU A 576 -14.06 -10.25 -3.53
CA LEU A 576 -13.73 -11.67 -3.36
C LEU A 576 -12.26 -11.77 -2.95
N SER A 577 -11.90 -12.68 -2.04
CA SER A 577 -10.57 -12.68 -1.42
C SER A 577 -10.02 -14.09 -1.14
N GLU A 578 -8.92 -14.53 -1.73
CA GLU A 578 -8.32 -15.85 -1.50
C GLU A 578 -6.94 -15.73 -0.85
N SER A 579 -6.58 -16.68 0.03
CA SER A 579 -5.31 -16.66 0.75
C SER A 579 -4.61 -18.01 0.75
N ALA A 580 -3.41 -18.08 1.35
CA ALA A 580 -2.61 -19.28 1.53
C ALA A 580 -3.38 -20.49 2.11
N TRP A 581 -4.43 -20.26 2.90
CA TRP A 581 -5.32 -21.31 3.41
C TRP A 581 -5.91 -22.19 2.31
N SER A 582 -6.22 -21.58 1.16
CA SER A 582 -6.79 -22.28 0.01
C SER A 582 -5.78 -23.10 -0.77
N MET A 583 -4.48 -22.83 -0.66
CA MET A 583 -3.42 -23.69 -1.21
C MET A 583 -3.16 -24.91 -0.32
N ALA A 584 -3.35 -24.77 0.99
CA ALA A 584 -3.18 -25.84 1.97
C ALA A 584 -4.40 -26.79 2.07
N GLU A 585 -5.39 -26.64 1.19
CA GLU A 585 -6.59 -27.48 1.14
C GLU A 585 -6.23 -28.96 0.98
N ALA A 586 -6.97 -29.85 1.65
CA ALA A 586 -6.82 -31.28 1.48
C ALA A 586 -7.30 -31.71 0.08
N LYS A 587 -6.42 -32.35 -0.69
CA LYS A 587 -6.68 -32.86 -2.04
C LYS A 587 -6.45 -34.37 -2.10
N PRO A 588 -6.98 -35.07 -3.13
CA PRO A 588 -6.68 -36.49 -3.35
C PRO A 588 -5.17 -36.77 -3.47
N GLU A 589 -4.45 -35.86 -4.11
CA GLU A 589 -2.99 -35.84 -4.17
C GLU A 589 -2.44 -34.82 -3.16
N PRO A 590 -1.64 -35.26 -2.15
CA PRO A 590 -1.20 -34.39 -1.07
C PRO A 590 -0.17 -33.35 -1.53
N THR A 591 -0.18 -32.20 -0.87
CA THR A 591 0.80 -31.14 -1.06
C THR A 591 1.98 -31.35 -0.10
N THR A 592 3.20 -31.43 -0.63
CA THR A 592 4.42 -31.49 0.19
C THR A 592 5.30 -30.27 -0.08
N GLY A 593 6.09 -29.86 0.90
CA GLY A 593 6.95 -28.71 0.72
C GLY A 593 8.12 -28.66 1.69
N PHE A 594 9.03 -27.72 1.43
CA PHE A 594 10.19 -27.45 2.28
C PHE A 594 10.13 -26.08 2.91
N SER A 595 10.72 -25.95 4.09
CA SER A 595 11.10 -24.68 4.67
C SER A 595 12.56 -24.72 5.10
N GLY A 596 13.27 -23.61 4.95
CA GLY A 596 14.60 -23.43 5.53
C GLY A 596 14.58 -23.44 7.07
N THR A 597 13.47 -23.06 7.70
CA THR A 597 13.34 -22.95 9.16
C THR A 597 12.00 -23.46 9.67
N SER A 598 11.92 -23.77 10.97
CA SER A 598 10.68 -24.20 11.63
C SER A 598 9.89 -23.08 12.29
N ASP A 599 10.33 -21.82 12.17
CA ASP A 599 9.78 -20.72 12.99
C ASP A 599 8.33 -20.41 12.63
N SER A 600 8.00 -20.40 11.34
CA SER A 600 6.68 -20.07 10.80
C SER A 600 5.61 -21.15 11.03
N LYS A 601 5.94 -22.28 11.68
CA LYS A 601 5.02 -23.43 11.86
C LYS A 601 3.71 -23.07 12.57
N TYR A 602 3.72 -22.02 13.40
CA TYR A 602 2.53 -21.54 14.12
C TYR A 602 1.62 -20.62 13.30
N LEU A 603 2.03 -20.23 12.09
CA LEU A 603 1.21 -19.44 11.17
C LEU A 603 0.76 -20.26 9.95
N LEU A 604 1.16 -21.53 9.85
CA LEU A 604 0.70 -22.41 8.78
C LEU A 604 -0.83 -22.62 8.85
N PRO A 605 -1.53 -22.70 7.71
CA PRO A 605 -2.94 -23.08 7.66
C PRO A 605 -3.18 -24.47 8.25
N LEU A 606 -4.37 -24.72 8.82
CA LEU A 606 -4.68 -26.00 9.48
C LEU A 606 -4.64 -27.24 8.56
N GLY A 607 -4.73 -27.04 7.25
CA GLY A 607 -4.71 -28.07 6.22
C GLY A 607 -3.33 -28.63 5.91
N ILE A 608 -2.25 -27.97 6.36
CA ILE A 608 -0.86 -28.43 6.19
C ILE A 608 -0.16 -28.53 7.55
N ARG A 609 0.71 -29.54 7.73
CA ARG A 609 1.36 -29.80 9.02
C ARG A 609 2.89 -29.80 8.88
N PRO A 610 3.65 -29.34 9.89
CA PRO A 610 5.08 -29.60 9.93
C PRO A 610 5.34 -31.09 10.17
N LEU A 611 6.33 -31.67 9.49
CA LEU A 611 6.85 -33.02 9.72
C LEU A 611 8.30 -32.92 10.19
N ASP A 612 8.49 -33.06 11.50
CA ASP A 612 9.82 -33.07 12.11
C ASP A 612 10.39 -34.49 12.11
N LEU A 613 11.21 -34.80 11.11
CA LEU A 613 11.99 -36.04 11.05
C LEU A 613 13.08 -36.03 12.15
N GLU A 614 13.18 -37.10 12.95
CA GLU A 614 14.06 -37.14 14.14
C GLU A 614 15.53 -36.83 13.82
N GLU A 615 16.00 -37.35 12.68
CA GLU A 615 17.36 -37.15 12.19
C GLU A 615 17.69 -35.67 11.94
N PHE A 616 16.68 -34.82 11.66
CA PHE A 616 16.85 -33.41 11.32
C PHE A 616 16.34 -32.47 12.44
N ARG A 617 16.13 -32.97 13.67
CA ARG A 617 15.76 -32.10 14.81
C ARG A 617 16.92 -31.24 15.31
N HIS A 618 18.16 -31.71 15.17
CA HIS A 618 19.37 -31.01 15.63
C HIS A 618 19.69 -29.74 14.81
N THR A 619 19.11 -29.63 13.62
CA THR A 619 19.31 -28.58 12.61
C THR A 619 19.13 -27.17 13.18
N ASN A 620 18.03 -26.93 13.91
CA ASN A 620 17.74 -25.63 14.53
C ASN A 620 18.80 -25.20 15.57
N ILE A 621 19.29 -26.17 16.35
CA ILE A 621 20.33 -25.92 17.36
C ILE A 621 21.69 -25.71 16.68
N SER A 622 21.97 -26.40 15.57
CA SER A 622 23.20 -26.21 14.78
C SER A 622 23.36 -24.77 14.32
N VAL A 623 22.30 -24.16 13.77
CA VAL A 623 22.33 -22.76 13.31
C VAL A 623 22.60 -21.81 14.47
N LEU A 624 21.93 -21.99 15.61
CA LEU A 624 22.18 -21.17 16.80
C LEU A 624 23.61 -21.34 17.35
N ASN A 625 24.14 -22.56 17.37
CA ASN A 625 25.51 -22.83 17.78
C ASN A 625 26.53 -22.15 16.86
N ARG A 626 26.27 -22.11 15.54
CA ARG A 626 27.12 -21.36 14.59
C ARG A 626 27.09 -19.87 14.84
N LEU A 627 25.92 -19.30 15.20
CA LEU A 627 25.78 -17.88 15.53
C LEU A 627 26.46 -17.52 16.86
N LEU A 628 26.41 -18.42 17.84
CA LEU A 628 27.07 -18.27 19.14
C LEU A 628 28.58 -18.58 19.11
N HIS A 629 29.13 -18.93 17.94
CA HIS A 629 30.56 -19.22 17.80
C HIS A 629 31.43 -18.04 18.28
N PRO A 630 32.52 -18.27 19.04
CA PRO A 630 33.34 -17.18 19.62
C PRO A 630 33.93 -16.20 18.60
N ASP A 631 34.11 -16.62 17.35
CA ASP A 631 34.61 -15.76 16.27
C ASP A 631 33.60 -14.69 15.84
N ASN A 632 32.31 -14.89 16.15
CA ASN A 632 31.29 -13.91 15.89
C ASN A 632 31.29 -12.83 16.97
N LYS A 633 31.28 -11.57 16.56
CA LYS A 633 31.43 -10.43 17.48
C LYS A 633 30.23 -9.49 17.42
N LEU A 634 30.05 -8.73 18.50
CA LEU A 634 29.14 -7.59 18.56
C LEU A 634 29.95 -6.30 18.48
N HIS A 635 29.48 -5.35 17.68
CA HIS A 635 30.05 -4.02 17.60
C HIS A 635 28.97 -2.96 17.83
N ASN A 636 29.16 -2.16 18.88
CA ASN A 636 28.30 -1.03 19.18
C ASN A 636 28.74 0.18 18.37
N ILE A 637 27.81 0.76 17.62
CA ILE A 637 28.02 2.06 17.01
C ILE A 637 27.79 3.09 18.12
N SER A 638 28.86 3.59 18.72
CA SER A 638 28.76 4.61 19.74
C SER A 638 28.25 5.92 19.13
N SER A 639 27.21 6.51 19.72
CA SER A 639 26.71 7.86 19.40
C SER A 639 27.70 8.98 19.79
N ALA A 640 28.88 8.63 20.32
CA ALA A 640 29.76 9.52 21.08
C ALA A 640 30.60 10.50 20.25
N ILE A 641 30.35 10.67 18.94
CA ILE A 641 30.86 11.83 18.19
C ILE A 641 29.76 12.41 17.30
N SER A 642 28.58 12.68 17.86
CA SER A 642 27.85 13.88 17.47
C SER A 642 28.62 15.11 17.98
N SER A 643 29.80 15.35 17.42
CA SER A 643 30.34 16.70 17.42
C SER A 643 29.26 17.60 16.82
N PRO A 644 28.84 18.69 17.49
CA PRO A 644 27.85 19.61 16.95
C PRO A 644 28.22 20.18 15.56
N PHE A 645 29.48 19.97 15.13
CA PHE A 645 30.07 20.43 13.88
C PHE A 645 30.04 19.42 12.71
N ARG A 646 29.62 18.16 12.89
CA ARG A 646 29.36 17.23 11.76
C ARG A 646 27.86 16.91 11.62
N ARG A 647 27.03 17.94 11.45
CA ARG A 647 25.58 17.78 11.19
C ARG A 647 25.26 17.36 9.74
N ASP A 648 26.27 17.22 8.88
CA ASP A 648 26.09 17.04 7.42
C ASP A 648 26.42 15.63 6.91
N ALA A 649 26.84 14.68 7.77
CA ALA A 649 27.12 13.31 7.35
C ALA A 649 25.86 12.43 7.41
N LEU A 650 25.56 11.73 6.31
CA LEU A 650 24.45 10.77 6.25
C LEU A 650 24.73 9.57 7.18
N PRO A 651 23.78 9.13 8.03
CA PRO A 651 23.94 7.97 8.90
C PRO A 651 24.45 6.70 8.19
N ALA A 652 23.95 6.41 6.99
CA ALA A 652 24.45 5.32 6.16
C ALA A 652 25.94 5.43 5.82
N ARG A 653 26.44 6.65 5.51
CA ARG A 653 27.86 6.86 5.20
C ARG A 653 28.73 6.66 6.43
N GLU A 654 28.28 7.11 7.60
CA GLU A 654 28.97 6.85 8.87
C GLU A 654 29.04 5.36 9.19
N LEU A 655 27.93 4.63 9.02
CA LEU A 655 27.92 3.18 9.16
C LEU A 655 28.92 2.50 8.22
N LEU A 656 28.96 2.88 6.94
CA LEU A 656 29.91 2.34 5.97
C LEU A 656 31.37 2.66 6.33
N HIS A 657 31.65 3.85 6.89
CA HIS A 657 32.97 4.18 7.43
C HIS A 657 33.35 3.29 8.61
N HIS A 658 32.43 3.08 9.56
CA HIS A 658 32.67 2.17 10.68
C HIS A 658 32.95 0.74 10.19
N ILE A 659 32.20 0.24 9.22
CA ILE A 659 32.40 -1.09 8.63
C ILE A 659 33.77 -1.18 7.92
N ALA A 660 34.12 -0.21 7.08
CA ALA A 660 35.39 -0.21 6.32
C ALA A 660 36.63 -0.10 7.24
N SER A 661 36.50 0.63 8.35
CA SER A 661 37.58 0.81 9.34
C SER A 661 37.72 -0.37 10.31
N TYR A 662 36.74 -1.27 10.38
CA TYR A 662 36.76 -2.39 11.31
C TYR A 662 37.92 -3.36 11.02
N ARG A 663 38.49 -3.93 12.09
CA ARG A 663 39.58 -4.91 12.03
C ARG A 663 39.25 -6.13 12.91
N PRO A 664 39.42 -7.38 12.43
CA PRO A 664 39.83 -7.81 11.07
C PRO A 664 38.88 -7.31 9.97
N GLN A 665 39.38 -7.17 8.73
CA GLN A 665 38.66 -6.54 7.63
C GLN A 665 37.34 -7.26 7.30
N VAL A 666 36.29 -6.47 7.08
CA VAL A 666 35.00 -6.96 6.58
C VAL A 666 35.04 -7.07 5.07
N ARG A 667 34.63 -8.23 4.53
CA ARG A 667 34.60 -8.54 3.09
C ARG A 667 33.18 -8.65 2.53
N ALA A 668 32.18 -8.77 3.40
CA ALA A 668 30.78 -8.78 3.02
C ALA A 668 29.94 -7.86 3.92
N ILE A 669 28.94 -7.18 3.37
CA ILE A 669 27.90 -6.48 4.12
C ILE A 669 26.57 -7.19 3.86
N ILE A 670 25.88 -7.52 4.93
CA ILE A 670 24.56 -8.14 4.91
C ILE A 670 23.61 -7.19 5.65
N ASP A 671 22.95 -6.31 4.89
CA ASP A 671 22.06 -5.27 5.42
C ASP A 671 20.64 -5.80 5.69
N VAL A 672 20.54 -6.85 6.52
CA VAL A 672 19.24 -7.47 6.86
C VAL A 672 18.39 -6.54 7.75
N GLY A 673 19.01 -5.68 8.55
CA GLY A 673 18.34 -4.68 9.38
C GLY A 673 17.90 -3.42 8.63
N ALA A 674 18.18 -3.32 7.32
CA ALA A 674 17.94 -2.15 6.47
C ALA A 674 18.45 -0.84 7.12
N GLN A 675 19.70 -0.82 7.58
CA GLN A 675 20.30 0.33 8.25
C GLN A 675 20.92 1.34 7.27
N ILE A 676 21.21 0.93 6.03
CA ILE A 676 21.73 1.83 5.00
C ILE A 676 20.53 2.42 4.26
N LEU A 677 19.82 3.41 4.83
CA LEU A 677 18.57 3.92 4.24
C LEU A 677 18.80 4.92 3.11
N GLU A 678 19.77 5.81 3.26
CA GLU A 678 19.87 7.01 2.43
C GLU A 678 20.47 6.74 1.05
N LEU A 679 21.22 5.64 0.89
CA LEU A 679 21.89 5.24 -0.36
C LEU A 679 21.16 4.08 -1.01
N ASN A 680 21.04 4.05 -2.35
CA ASN A 680 20.64 2.82 -3.05
C ASN A 680 21.78 1.76 -3.06
N ASN A 681 21.51 0.53 -3.53
CA ASN A 681 22.50 -0.55 -3.50
C ASN A 681 23.77 -0.22 -4.30
N THR A 682 23.63 0.41 -5.47
CA THR A 682 24.75 0.84 -6.32
C THR A 682 25.61 1.89 -5.62
N GLU A 683 24.97 2.90 -5.03
CA GLU A 683 25.63 3.97 -4.29
C GLU A 683 26.35 3.43 -3.04
N ALA A 684 25.72 2.53 -2.29
CA ALA A 684 26.31 1.91 -1.11
C ALA A 684 27.52 1.04 -1.48
N ALA A 685 27.40 0.20 -2.51
CA ALA A 685 28.46 -0.65 -3.00
C ALA A 685 29.65 0.17 -3.52
N HIS A 686 29.39 1.18 -4.35
CA HIS A 686 30.43 2.05 -4.89
C HIS A 686 31.10 2.87 -3.78
N TYR A 687 30.32 3.49 -2.88
CA TYR A 687 30.89 4.26 -1.76
C TYR A 687 31.75 3.38 -0.86
N TRP A 688 31.30 2.18 -0.50
CA TRP A 688 32.10 1.25 0.30
C TRP A 688 33.42 0.84 -0.39
N LEU A 689 33.42 0.67 -1.71
CA LEU A 689 34.62 0.40 -2.48
C LEU A 689 35.63 1.56 -2.42
N THR A 690 35.15 2.81 -2.46
CA THR A 690 36.02 4.00 -2.34
C THR A 690 36.70 4.11 -0.98
N LEU A 691 36.06 3.60 0.08
CA LEU A 691 36.62 3.56 1.44
C LEU A 691 37.62 2.43 1.65
N THR A 692 37.57 1.39 0.81
CA THR A 692 38.42 0.21 0.92
C THR A 692 39.72 0.43 0.14
N PRO A 693 40.91 0.06 0.66
CA PRO A 693 42.17 0.13 -0.09
C PRO A 693 42.14 -0.72 -1.37
N ALA A 694 42.81 -0.24 -2.43
CA ALA A 694 42.86 -0.94 -3.72
C ALA A 694 43.58 -2.31 -3.66
N ALA A 695 44.50 -2.48 -2.71
CA ALA A 695 45.17 -3.76 -2.46
C ALA A 695 44.22 -4.85 -1.94
N ASP A 696 43.13 -4.45 -1.28
CA ASP A 696 42.24 -5.38 -0.58
C ASP A 696 41.06 -5.82 -1.47
N ALA A 697 40.54 -4.92 -2.29
CA ALA A 697 39.43 -5.20 -3.20
C ALA A 697 39.42 -4.32 -4.45
N SER A 698 39.07 -4.94 -5.59
CA SER A 698 38.98 -4.31 -6.90
C SER A 698 37.54 -3.97 -7.32
N ALA A 699 36.55 -4.70 -6.81
CA ALA A 699 35.15 -4.56 -7.20
C ALA A 699 34.20 -4.99 -6.07
N VAL A 700 32.91 -4.63 -6.19
CA VAL A 700 31.85 -5.04 -5.27
C VAL A 700 30.73 -5.72 -6.03
N ILE A 701 30.35 -6.90 -5.57
CA ILE A 701 29.21 -7.67 -6.07
C ILE A 701 27.97 -7.24 -5.30
N PHE A 702 26.89 -6.88 -5.98
CA PHE A 702 25.64 -6.43 -5.38
C PHE A 702 24.45 -6.72 -6.29
N PHE A 703 23.23 -6.51 -5.80
CA PHE A 703 22.02 -6.63 -6.60
C PHE A 703 21.51 -5.28 -7.09
N ASN A 704 21.19 -5.21 -8.39
CA ASN A 704 20.49 -4.09 -9.01
C ASN A 704 19.29 -4.63 -9.80
N ALA A 705 18.07 -4.17 -9.50
CA ALA A 705 16.84 -4.61 -10.16
C ALA A 705 16.67 -6.16 -10.23
N ASP A 706 16.94 -6.85 -9.12
CA ASP A 706 16.93 -8.32 -8.98
C ASP A 706 17.99 -9.07 -9.84
N GLU A 707 18.93 -8.35 -10.45
CA GLU A 707 20.06 -8.91 -11.17
C GLU A 707 21.38 -8.73 -10.40
N LEU A 708 22.23 -9.74 -10.48
CA LEU A 708 23.51 -9.80 -9.78
C LEU A 708 24.55 -9.07 -10.62
N CYS A 709 25.03 -7.94 -10.10
CA CYS A 709 25.90 -7.00 -10.78
C CYS A 709 27.23 -6.82 -10.03
N VAL A 710 28.21 -6.28 -10.74
CA VAL A 710 29.52 -5.91 -10.20
C VAL A 710 29.78 -4.44 -10.51
N VAL A 711 30.16 -3.67 -9.50
CA VAL A 711 30.67 -2.29 -9.68
C VAL A 711 32.18 -2.26 -9.47
N THR A 712 32.89 -1.67 -10.42
CA THR A 712 34.35 -1.47 -10.39
C THR A 712 34.71 -0.11 -9.80
N ARG A 713 36.01 0.11 -9.51
CA ARG A 713 36.48 1.40 -8.96
C ARG A 713 36.22 2.59 -9.88
N ASP A 714 36.16 2.37 -11.19
CA ASP A 714 35.88 3.40 -12.18
C ASP A 714 34.38 3.78 -12.24
N GLY A 715 33.53 3.13 -11.44
CA GLY A 715 32.08 3.35 -11.40
C GLY A 715 31.30 2.55 -12.44
N ASN A 716 31.98 1.78 -13.30
CA ASN A 716 31.32 0.94 -14.29
C ASN A 716 30.63 -0.25 -13.63
N THR A 717 29.37 -0.49 -14.03
CA THR A 717 28.53 -1.59 -13.55
C THR A 717 28.25 -2.58 -14.67
N GLU A 718 28.47 -3.87 -14.44
CA GLU A 718 28.20 -4.96 -15.39
C GLU A 718 27.56 -6.18 -14.70
N LEU A 719 27.00 -7.12 -15.49
CA LEU A 719 26.42 -8.35 -14.95
C LEU A 719 27.51 -9.29 -14.41
N PHE A 720 27.29 -9.86 -13.23
CA PHE A 720 28.25 -10.76 -12.58
C PHE A 720 28.57 -11.99 -13.45
N LEU A 721 27.56 -12.56 -14.11
CA LEU A 721 27.70 -13.76 -14.94
C LEU A 721 28.62 -13.57 -16.16
N THR A 722 28.75 -12.34 -16.66
CA THR A 722 29.61 -12.00 -17.80
C THR A 722 30.92 -11.32 -17.38
N SER A 723 31.05 -10.97 -16.09
CA SER A 723 32.22 -10.28 -15.55
C SER A 723 33.43 -11.23 -15.39
N PRO A 724 34.67 -10.70 -15.45
CA PRO A 724 35.88 -11.49 -15.15
C PRO A 724 35.96 -11.93 -13.68
N TYR A 725 35.10 -11.38 -12.82
CA TYR A 725 35.08 -11.64 -11.38
C TYR A 725 34.35 -12.92 -10.99
N ILE A 726 33.62 -13.57 -11.89
CA ILE A 726 32.97 -14.86 -11.61
C ILE A 726 33.98 -15.96 -11.22
N THR A 727 35.17 -15.92 -11.81
CA THR A 727 36.27 -16.85 -11.49
C THR A 727 37.22 -16.31 -10.41
N ASN A 728 37.12 -15.03 -10.03
CA ASN A 728 38.01 -14.39 -9.06
C ASN A 728 37.23 -13.63 -7.97
N MET A 729 36.43 -14.36 -7.21
CA MET A 729 35.69 -13.79 -6.08
C MET A 729 36.59 -13.26 -4.97
N ALA A 730 37.81 -13.78 -4.81
CA ALA A 730 38.75 -13.33 -3.77
C ALA A 730 39.12 -11.83 -3.90
N ALA A 731 39.06 -11.26 -5.10
CA ALA A 731 39.34 -9.82 -5.33
C ALA A 731 38.12 -8.90 -5.07
N CYS A 732 36.97 -9.47 -4.72
CA CYS A 732 35.72 -8.72 -4.59
C CYS A 732 35.33 -8.46 -3.13
N LEU A 733 34.44 -7.50 -2.93
CA LEU A 733 33.57 -7.40 -1.75
C LEU A 733 32.15 -7.83 -2.14
N VAL A 734 31.31 -8.16 -1.16
CA VAL A 734 29.92 -8.56 -1.40
C VAL A 734 28.97 -7.68 -0.60
N PHE A 735 27.98 -7.07 -1.25
CA PHE A 735 26.91 -6.31 -0.62
C PHE A 735 25.57 -6.99 -0.88
N LEU A 736 24.92 -7.46 0.19
CA LEU A 736 23.59 -8.06 0.16
C LEU A 736 22.63 -7.18 0.97
N ASP A 737 21.55 -6.74 0.33
CA ASP A 737 20.44 -6.09 1.02
C ASP A 737 19.50 -7.12 1.68
N GLY A 738 18.49 -6.63 2.39
CA GLY A 738 17.48 -7.47 3.05
C GLY A 738 16.75 -8.45 2.12
N ALA A 739 16.35 -8.05 0.91
CA ALA A 739 15.61 -8.92 0.00
C ALA A 739 16.46 -10.08 -0.52
N HIS A 740 17.72 -9.80 -0.81
CA HIS A 740 18.64 -10.75 -1.41
C HIS A 740 19.40 -11.59 -0.39
N THR A 741 19.02 -11.50 0.90
CA THR A 741 19.48 -12.42 1.96
C THR A 741 18.83 -13.81 1.90
N ARG A 742 17.75 -13.98 1.12
CA ARG A 742 17.06 -15.26 0.87
C ARG A 742 17.27 -15.69 -0.59
N GLY A 743 17.30 -16.99 -0.87
CA GLY A 743 17.41 -17.54 -2.24
C GLY A 743 18.77 -17.36 -2.96
N THR A 744 19.56 -16.34 -2.64
CA THR A 744 20.86 -16.07 -3.26
C THR A 744 21.94 -17.07 -2.82
N ASP A 745 22.65 -17.65 -3.78
CA ASP A 745 23.81 -18.51 -3.52
C ASP A 745 25.07 -17.94 -4.22
N LEU A 746 26.01 -17.45 -3.42
CA LEU A 746 27.30 -16.92 -3.86
C LEU A 746 28.42 -17.73 -3.21
N PRO A 747 29.37 -18.30 -3.97
CA PRO A 747 30.47 -19.09 -3.43
C PRO A 747 31.55 -18.20 -2.81
N MET A 748 31.23 -17.59 -1.66
CA MET A 748 32.15 -16.72 -0.94
C MET A 748 33.36 -17.51 -0.39
N PRO A 749 34.60 -16.97 -0.46
CA PRO A 749 35.78 -17.59 0.12
C PRO A 749 35.67 -17.89 1.62
N ASP A 750 36.40 -18.91 2.07
CA ASP A 750 36.30 -19.46 3.43
C ASP A 750 36.82 -18.52 4.53
N ASP A 751 37.59 -17.49 4.20
CA ASP A 751 38.16 -16.49 5.11
C ASP A 751 37.30 -15.23 5.26
N TYR A 752 36.16 -15.16 4.57
CA TYR A 752 35.31 -13.97 4.57
C TYR A 752 34.69 -13.68 5.93
N ARG A 753 34.68 -12.39 6.27
CA ARG A 753 33.94 -11.85 7.41
C ARG A 753 32.83 -10.92 6.94
N ALA A 754 31.62 -11.13 7.44
CA ALA A 754 30.47 -10.29 7.10
C ALA A 754 30.08 -9.33 8.22
N ALA A 755 29.78 -8.08 7.87
CA ALA A 755 29.06 -7.14 8.73
C ALA A 755 27.56 -7.34 8.56
N VAL A 756 26.87 -7.68 9.65
CA VAL A 756 25.42 -7.89 9.66
C VAL A 756 24.77 -6.74 10.40
N THR A 757 23.84 -6.03 9.77
CA THR A 757 23.12 -4.92 10.41
C THR A 757 21.90 -5.43 11.18
N LEU A 758 21.64 -4.86 12.35
CA LEU A 758 20.45 -5.18 13.15
C LEU A 758 19.38 -4.09 12.99
N GLY A 759 18.11 -4.47 12.90
CA GLY A 759 16.98 -3.54 12.74
C GLY A 759 15.81 -3.88 13.67
N PRO A 760 14.93 -2.93 14.03
CA PRO A 760 14.07 -3.02 15.20
C PRO A 760 13.00 -4.12 15.17
N ALA A 761 12.68 -4.65 13.99
CA ALA A 761 11.70 -5.72 13.79
C ALA A 761 12.33 -7.01 13.21
N LEU A 762 13.64 -7.19 13.40
CA LEU A 762 14.38 -8.32 12.83
C LEU A 762 14.09 -9.60 13.62
N THR A 763 13.42 -10.55 12.97
CA THR A 763 13.10 -11.85 13.58
C THR A 763 14.29 -12.81 13.58
N LYS A 764 14.24 -13.84 14.43
CA LYS A 764 15.27 -14.89 14.46
C LYS A 764 15.47 -15.52 13.07
N ASP A 765 14.37 -15.80 12.37
CA ASP A 765 14.39 -16.43 11.06
C ASP A 765 15.14 -15.58 10.03
N GLN A 766 14.79 -14.29 9.91
CA GLN A 766 15.47 -13.35 9.01
C GLN A 766 16.96 -13.22 9.34
N LEU A 767 17.30 -13.09 10.62
CA LEU A 767 18.68 -13.02 11.11
C LEU A 767 19.48 -14.27 10.73
N ALA A 768 18.93 -15.45 11.02
CA ALA A 768 19.57 -16.74 10.73
C ALA A 768 19.77 -16.95 9.23
N GLN A 769 18.74 -16.69 8.41
CA GLN A 769 18.79 -16.81 6.95
C GLN A 769 19.86 -15.91 6.33
N ALA A 770 19.96 -14.68 6.84
CA ALA A 770 20.96 -13.71 6.42
C ALA A 770 22.39 -14.16 6.78
N CYS A 771 22.63 -14.54 8.04
CA CYS A 771 23.95 -15.01 8.46
C CYS A 771 24.39 -16.28 7.72
N MET A 772 23.46 -17.19 7.41
CA MET A 772 23.73 -18.44 6.71
C MET A 772 23.98 -18.27 5.20
N ARG A 773 24.01 -17.03 4.68
CA ARG A 773 24.67 -16.74 3.39
C ARG A 773 26.18 -16.98 3.47
N MET A 774 26.76 -16.86 4.66
CA MET A 774 28.09 -17.35 4.98
C MET A 774 28.02 -18.89 5.14
N ARG A 775 28.07 -19.62 4.02
CA ARG A 775 27.87 -21.09 4.00
C ARG A 775 28.85 -21.87 4.88
N GLN A 776 30.04 -21.32 5.15
CA GLN A 776 31.05 -21.87 6.04
C GLN A 776 31.10 -21.13 7.40
N LEU A 777 29.99 -20.55 7.87
CA LEU A 777 29.91 -19.86 9.16
C LEU A 777 30.35 -20.78 10.32
N GLY A 778 31.33 -20.32 11.10
CA GLY A 778 31.94 -21.11 12.18
C GLY A 778 32.94 -22.17 11.68
N ARG A 779 33.27 -22.18 10.38
CA ARG A 779 34.24 -23.08 9.74
C ARG A 779 35.26 -22.32 8.88
N GLY A 780 35.59 -21.10 9.30
CA GLY A 780 36.46 -20.14 8.60
C GLY A 780 35.77 -18.78 8.47
N GLN A 781 34.53 -18.80 7.95
CA GLN A 781 33.73 -17.60 7.80
C GLN A 781 33.15 -17.16 9.15
N SER A 782 33.06 -15.84 9.36
CA SER A 782 32.59 -15.23 10.61
C SER A 782 31.67 -14.03 10.35
N VAL A 783 30.87 -13.66 11.35
CA VAL A 783 30.01 -12.46 11.30
C VAL A 783 30.32 -11.48 12.44
N VAL A 784 30.15 -10.20 12.17
CA VAL A 784 30.12 -9.14 13.18
C VAL A 784 28.79 -8.40 13.09
N PHE A 785 28.04 -8.36 14.18
CA PHE A 785 26.76 -7.67 14.24
C PHE A 785 26.99 -6.21 14.63
N PHE A 786 26.53 -5.30 13.76
CA PHE A 786 26.57 -3.86 13.99
C PHE A 786 25.24 -3.42 14.61
N MET A 787 25.34 -2.86 15.81
CA MET A 787 24.20 -2.48 16.65
C MET A 787 24.14 -0.96 16.83
N SER A 788 23.02 -0.36 16.44
CA SER A 788 22.73 1.05 16.72
C SER A 788 22.28 1.26 18.17
N ALA A 789 22.27 2.52 18.63
CA ALA A 789 21.80 2.88 19.97
C ALA A 789 20.34 2.43 20.21
N GLU A 790 19.47 2.55 19.21
CA GLU A 790 18.07 2.08 19.28
C GLU A 790 17.99 0.58 19.56
N ILE A 791 18.73 -0.24 18.80
CA ILE A 791 18.70 -1.70 18.96
C ILE A 791 19.29 -2.09 20.31
N ARG A 792 20.39 -1.44 20.74
CA ARG A 792 20.98 -1.66 22.05
C ARG A 792 19.94 -1.46 23.16
N ARG A 793 19.18 -0.35 23.11
CA ARG A 793 18.10 -0.04 24.06
C ARG A 793 17.01 -1.11 24.02
N LYS A 794 16.51 -1.47 22.83
CA LYS A 794 15.47 -2.51 22.68
C LYS A 794 15.92 -3.87 23.24
N VAL A 795 17.18 -4.27 23.03
CA VAL A 795 17.75 -5.50 23.59
C VAL A 795 17.86 -5.41 25.11
N ALA A 796 18.37 -4.30 25.65
CA ALA A 796 18.51 -4.08 27.09
C ALA A 796 17.14 -4.09 27.80
N THR A 797 16.15 -3.37 27.28
CA THR A 797 14.77 -3.35 27.80
C THR A 797 14.13 -4.74 27.77
N PHE A 798 14.30 -5.48 26.67
CA PHE A 798 13.78 -6.85 26.57
C PHE A 798 14.38 -7.81 27.60
N ARG A 799 15.65 -7.60 27.96
CA ARG A 799 16.37 -8.43 28.93
C ARG A 799 16.27 -7.93 30.37
N GLY A 800 15.68 -6.75 30.60
CA GLY A 800 15.66 -6.10 31.92
C GLY A 800 17.05 -5.69 32.41
N MET A 801 17.95 -5.31 31.49
CA MET A 801 19.32 -4.88 31.78
C MET A 801 19.41 -3.35 31.86
N SER A 802 20.39 -2.83 32.61
CA SER A 802 20.70 -1.39 32.57
C SER A 802 21.31 -0.98 31.22
N GLU A 803 21.22 0.29 30.85
CA GLU A 803 21.73 0.78 29.55
C GLU A 803 23.25 0.65 29.42
N GLU A 804 24.00 0.74 30.52
CA GLU A 804 25.45 0.57 30.53
C GLU A 804 25.91 -0.90 30.51
N ALA A 805 25.00 -1.86 30.74
CA ALA A 805 25.36 -3.27 30.79
C ALA A 805 25.94 -3.76 29.44
N GLU A 806 26.92 -4.67 29.52
CA GLU A 806 27.51 -5.30 28.34
C GLU A 806 26.52 -6.29 27.71
N ILE A 807 26.11 -6.02 26.47
CA ILE A 807 25.22 -6.90 25.70
C ILE A 807 26.03 -8.02 25.06
N LYS A 808 25.61 -9.27 25.29
CA LYS A 808 26.23 -10.47 24.71
C LYS A 808 25.43 -10.97 23.50
N MET A 809 26.04 -11.86 22.71
CA MET A 809 25.40 -12.46 21.54
C MET A 809 24.08 -13.16 21.88
N VAL A 810 24.05 -13.84 23.03
CA VAL A 810 22.87 -14.53 23.53
C VAL A 810 21.70 -13.58 23.81
N ASP A 811 21.98 -12.33 24.19
CA ASP A 811 20.95 -11.33 24.47
C ASP A 811 20.31 -10.85 23.17
N VAL A 812 21.11 -10.61 22.13
CA VAL A 812 20.62 -10.26 20.78
C VAL A 812 19.78 -11.40 20.19
N LEU A 813 20.24 -12.65 20.29
CA LEU A 813 19.48 -13.80 19.80
C LEU A 813 18.17 -13.98 20.59
N SER A 814 18.20 -13.83 21.91
CA SER A 814 17.00 -13.88 22.76
C SER A 814 16.00 -12.79 22.37
N TRP A 815 16.48 -11.58 22.12
CA TRP A 815 15.65 -10.48 21.64
C TRP A 815 15.04 -10.79 20.26
N SER A 816 15.81 -11.34 19.31
CA SER A 816 15.29 -11.72 17.98
C SER A 816 14.21 -12.81 18.04
N VAL A 817 14.29 -13.73 19.02
CA VAL A 817 13.23 -14.71 19.32
C VAL A 817 12.00 -14.01 19.89
N GLY A 818 12.21 -13.05 20.79
CA GLY A 818 11.15 -12.16 21.28
C GLY A 818 10.44 -11.42 20.15
N GLN A 819 11.18 -10.92 19.17
CA GLN A 819 10.63 -10.26 17.98
C GLN A 819 9.79 -11.23 17.14
N THR A 820 10.25 -12.48 16.93
CA THR A 820 9.44 -13.52 16.27
C THR A 820 8.10 -13.74 16.98
N TRP A 821 8.10 -13.81 18.32
CA TRP A 821 6.88 -13.99 19.10
C TRP A 821 5.93 -12.78 19.02
N GLN A 822 6.49 -11.57 19.06
CA GLN A 822 5.73 -10.33 18.88
C GLN A 822 5.10 -10.25 17.49
N GLU A 823 5.82 -10.66 16.43
CA GLU A 823 5.27 -10.74 15.08
C GLU A 823 4.10 -11.74 15.02
N PHE A 824 4.22 -12.92 15.63
CA PHE A 824 3.13 -13.90 15.66
C PHE A 824 1.89 -13.38 16.38
N ARG A 825 2.06 -12.72 17.53
CA ARG A 825 0.93 -12.07 18.23
C ARG A 825 0.23 -11.03 17.36
N ARG A 826 0.99 -10.26 16.59
CA ARG A 826 0.45 -9.25 15.66
C ARG A 826 -0.29 -9.87 14.47
N LEU A 827 0.20 -11.00 13.94
CA LEU A 827 -0.37 -11.65 12.76
C LEU A 827 -1.50 -12.65 13.07
N MET A 828 -1.65 -13.07 14.33
CA MET A 828 -2.63 -14.10 14.70
C MET A 828 -4.11 -13.70 14.48
N PRO A 829 -4.54 -12.44 14.69
CA PRO A 829 -5.91 -12.03 14.35
C PRO A 829 -6.21 -12.20 12.86
N LEU A 830 -5.27 -11.82 11.99
CA LEU A 830 -5.38 -12.02 10.54
C LEU A 830 -5.47 -13.50 10.19
N TRP A 831 -4.69 -14.34 10.87
CA TRP A 831 -4.73 -15.79 10.69
C TRP A 831 -6.10 -16.37 10.99
N ALA A 832 -6.69 -15.95 12.09
CA ALA A 832 -8.03 -16.38 12.49
C ALA A 832 -9.07 -15.92 11.47
N THR A 833 -9.08 -14.65 11.06
CA THR A 833 -10.03 -14.11 10.07
C THR A 833 -9.94 -14.84 8.73
N GLN A 834 -8.73 -15.06 8.21
CA GLN A 834 -8.55 -15.81 6.96
C GLN A 834 -8.98 -17.29 7.12
N GLY A 835 -8.70 -17.91 8.26
CA GLY A 835 -9.11 -19.27 8.56
C GLY A 835 -10.65 -19.43 8.59
N LEU A 836 -11.35 -18.51 9.25
CA LEU A 836 -12.81 -18.49 9.29
C LEU A 836 -13.43 -18.29 7.91
N ARG A 837 -12.90 -17.32 7.14
CA ARG A 837 -13.29 -17.09 5.74
C ARG A 837 -13.13 -18.36 4.91
N HIS A 838 -11.98 -19.03 5.04
CA HIS A 838 -11.72 -20.28 4.34
C HIS A 838 -12.73 -21.37 4.71
N GLN A 839 -13.05 -21.56 6.00
CA GLN A 839 -14.07 -22.55 6.42
C GLN A 839 -15.45 -22.25 5.81
N ARG A 840 -15.86 -20.97 5.79
CA ARG A 840 -17.12 -20.55 5.16
C ARG A 840 -17.16 -20.92 3.68
N ARG A 841 -16.06 -20.68 2.97
CA ARG A 841 -15.94 -20.99 1.54
C ARG A 841 -15.86 -22.48 1.25
N GLN A 842 -15.24 -23.27 2.13
CA GLN A 842 -15.25 -24.72 1.98
C GLN A 842 -16.69 -25.26 2.01
N ILE A 843 -17.55 -24.77 2.91
CA ILE A 843 -18.98 -25.15 2.94
C ILE A 843 -19.68 -24.79 1.62
N LEU A 844 -19.38 -23.62 1.05
CA LEU A 844 -19.92 -23.22 -0.24
C LEU A 844 -19.44 -24.12 -1.39
N TRP A 845 -18.16 -24.48 -1.39
CA TRP A 845 -17.59 -25.38 -2.38
C TRP A 845 -18.09 -26.81 -2.26
N ASP A 846 -18.27 -27.31 -1.03
CA ASP A 846 -18.84 -28.62 -0.74
C ASP A 846 -20.28 -28.69 -1.24
N ARG A 847 -21.07 -27.62 -1.07
CA ARG A 847 -22.43 -27.49 -1.63
C ARG A 847 -22.46 -27.46 -3.16
N ALA A 848 -21.46 -26.82 -3.79
CA ALA A 848 -21.36 -26.72 -5.24
C ALA A 848 -20.77 -27.97 -5.91
N HIS A 849 -20.21 -28.90 -5.12
CA HIS A 849 -19.57 -30.10 -5.65
C HIS A 849 -20.59 -31.22 -5.87
N GLY A 850 -20.82 -31.58 -7.13
CA GLY A 850 -21.49 -32.81 -7.52
C GLY A 850 -20.47 -33.91 -7.81
N GLY A 851 -20.86 -35.19 -7.71
CA GLY A 851 -19.95 -36.32 -7.97
C GLY A 851 -19.26 -36.33 -9.35
N SER A 852 -19.73 -35.51 -10.30
CA SER A 852 -19.15 -35.34 -11.64
C SER A 852 -18.47 -33.98 -11.89
N GLY A 853 -18.43 -33.04 -10.93
CA GLY A 853 -17.84 -31.72 -11.13
C GLY A 853 -18.31 -30.63 -10.15
N TYR A 854 -18.19 -29.37 -10.55
CA TYR A 854 -18.75 -28.24 -9.81
C TYR A 854 -19.90 -27.62 -10.60
N ASP A 855 -21.03 -27.38 -9.94
CA ASP A 855 -22.14 -26.59 -10.48
C ASP A 855 -22.37 -25.38 -9.58
N LEU A 856 -21.89 -24.23 -10.05
CA LEU A 856 -21.97 -22.97 -9.31
C LEU A 856 -22.89 -22.00 -10.04
N ASN A 857 -24.11 -21.84 -9.52
CA ASN A 857 -25.06 -20.89 -10.06
C ASN A 857 -24.81 -19.46 -9.53
N HIS A 858 -25.42 -18.48 -10.19
CA HIS A 858 -25.30 -17.05 -9.85
C HIS A 858 -25.71 -16.73 -8.40
N GLN A 859 -26.71 -17.40 -7.84
CA GLN A 859 -27.19 -17.13 -6.48
C GLN A 859 -26.20 -17.64 -5.42
N MET A 860 -25.67 -18.84 -5.61
CA MET A 860 -24.62 -19.40 -4.76
C MET A 860 -23.34 -18.58 -4.85
N SER A 861 -23.01 -18.07 -6.05
CA SER A 861 -21.82 -17.23 -6.26
C SER A 861 -21.88 -15.93 -5.46
N LYS A 862 -23.08 -15.35 -5.25
CA LYS A 862 -23.26 -14.16 -4.41
C LYS A 862 -22.91 -14.40 -2.94
N GLU A 863 -23.04 -15.63 -2.44
CA GLU A 863 -22.67 -15.96 -1.05
C GLU A 863 -21.16 -15.94 -0.80
N PHE A 864 -20.34 -15.92 -1.86
CA PHE A 864 -18.88 -15.73 -1.76
C PHE A 864 -18.46 -14.26 -1.60
N LEU A 865 -19.35 -13.31 -1.92
CA LEU A 865 -19.05 -11.88 -1.86
C LEU A 865 -18.91 -11.39 -0.42
N GLU A 866 -17.95 -10.52 -0.21
CA GLU A 866 -17.70 -9.83 1.06
C GLU A 866 -18.01 -8.34 0.90
N ASN A 867 -18.52 -7.71 1.96
CA ASN A 867 -18.71 -6.27 1.98
C ASN A 867 -17.34 -5.57 1.95
N GLY A 868 -17.05 -4.93 0.82
CA GLY A 868 -15.76 -4.26 0.57
C GLY A 868 -15.71 -2.82 1.08
N ALA A 869 -16.85 -2.17 1.27
CA ALA A 869 -16.96 -0.80 1.76
C ALA A 869 -17.49 -0.78 3.20
N LYS A 870 -16.87 0.04 4.04
CA LYS A 870 -17.24 0.27 5.44
C LYS A 870 -17.29 1.78 5.72
N THR A 871 -18.29 2.21 6.47
CA THR A 871 -18.45 3.60 6.92
C THR A 871 -17.48 3.94 8.05
N LEU A 872 -17.21 5.23 8.27
CA LEU A 872 -16.39 5.67 9.42
C LEU A 872 -16.95 5.21 10.77
N GLN A 873 -18.28 5.13 10.92
CA GLN A 873 -18.92 4.59 12.13
C GLN A 873 -18.59 3.12 12.33
N GLU A 874 -18.60 2.30 11.27
CA GLU A 874 -18.25 0.87 11.35
C GLU A 874 -16.75 0.64 11.62
N TRP A 875 -15.90 1.56 11.18
CA TRP A 875 -14.45 1.51 11.42
C TRP A 875 -14.07 1.97 12.83
N TYR A 876 -14.63 3.09 13.30
CA TYR A 876 -14.12 3.84 14.46
C TYR A 876 -15.13 4.16 15.54
N GLY A 877 -16.40 3.76 15.33
CA GLY A 877 -17.43 3.93 16.34
C GLY A 877 -17.03 3.26 17.66
N PRO A 878 -17.35 3.86 18.82
CA PRO A 878 -17.15 3.24 20.12
C PRO A 878 -17.97 1.93 20.20
N GLY A 879 -17.33 0.85 20.65
CA GLY A 879 -17.99 -0.45 20.77
C GLY A 879 -18.90 -0.54 21.99
N ASP A 880 -19.97 -1.34 21.91
CA ASP A 880 -20.96 -1.56 22.98
C ASP A 880 -20.42 -2.32 24.20
N GLY A 881 -19.31 -1.92 24.83
CA GLY A 881 -18.84 -2.38 26.16
C GLY A 881 -18.59 -3.89 26.38
N GLN A 882 -19.00 -4.78 25.48
CA GLN A 882 -18.75 -6.21 25.45
C GLN A 882 -17.60 -6.40 24.46
N GLY A 883 -16.37 -6.40 24.99
CA GLY A 883 -15.13 -6.17 24.24
C GLY A 883 -14.91 -7.03 22.99
N GLN A 884 -13.88 -6.67 22.21
CA GLN A 884 -13.41 -7.33 20.98
C GLN A 884 -13.21 -8.86 21.09
N ALA A 885 -13.11 -9.39 22.31
CA ALA A 885 -13.23 -10.82 22.65
C ALA A 885 -14.50 -11.49 22.09
N ALA A 886 -15.62 -10.75 22.04
CA ALA A 886 -16.92 -11.25 21.64
C ALA A 886 -17.07 -11.43 20.11
N THR A 887 -16.30 -10.72 19.28
CA THR A 887 -16.45 -10.77 17.81
C THR A 887 -16.00 -12.10 17.22
N LEU A 888 -14.81 -12.59 17.61
CA LEU A 888 -14.32 -13.92 17.19
C LEU A 888 -15.28 -15.01 17.65
N ALA A 889 -15.67 -14.92 18.93
CA ALA A 889 -16.56 -15.90 19.54
C ALA A 889 -17.96 -15.85 18.89
N ARG A 890 -18.42 -14.68 18.44
CA ARG A 890 -19.68 -14.52 17.68
C ARG A 890 -19.58 -15.09 16.28
N GLU A 891 -18.48 -14.84 15.55
CA GLU A 891 -18.24 -15.41 14.22
C GLU A 891 -18.07 -16.93 14.29
N ILE A 892 -17.38 -17.46 15.30
CA ILE A 892 -17.25 -18.90 15.53
C ILE A 892 -18.60 -19.55 15.86
N ARG A 893 -19.50 -18.82 16.55
CA ARG A 893 -20.87 -19.27 16.87
C ARG A 893 -21.86 -19.06 15.71
N ASP A 894 -21.41 -18.57 14.56
CA ASP A 894 -22.26 -18.44 13.38
C ASP A 894 -22.83 -19.82 13.00
N ALA A 895 -24.16 -19.92 12.94
CA ALA A 895 -24.88 -21.13 12.57
C ALA A 895 -24.45 -21.64 11.19
N ALA A 896 -24.04 -20.76 10.28
CA ALA A 896 -23.55 -21.12 8.95
C ALA A 896 -22.26 -21.94 8.98
N LEU A 897 -21.48 -21.88 10.07
CA LEU A 897 -20.21 -22.60 10.23
C LEU A 897 -20.34 -23.88 11.07
N ALA A 898 -21.55 -24.26 11.50
CA ALA A 898 -21.80 -25.45 12.30
C ALA A 898 -21.15 -26.75 11.76
N PRO A 899 -21.08 -27.00 10.43
CA PRO A 899 -20.43 -28.21 9.90
C PRO A 899 -18.90 -28.29 10.13
N ARG A 900 -18.24 -27.20 10.53
CA ARG A 900 -16.77 -27.10 10.65
C ARG A 900 -16.31 -26.82 12.09
N GLN A 901 -17.09 -27.20 13.10
CA GLN A 901 -16.81 -26.90 14.52
C GLN A 901 -15.44 -27.38 15.01
N THR A 902 -14.91 -28.49 14.48
CA THR A 902 -13.60 -29.02 14.89
C THR A 902 -12.47 -28.10 14.42
N GLU A 903 -12.55 -27.60 13.19
CA GLU A 903 -11.60 -26.64 12.64
C GLU A 903 -11.69 -25.30 13.38
N LEU A 904 -12.91 -24.83 13.67
CA LEU A 904 -13.14 -23.62 14.45
C LEU A 904 -12.52 -23.69 15.86
N ALA A 905 -12.68 -24.81 16.56
CA ALA A 905 -12.07 -25.02 17.87
C ALA A 905 -10.54 -25.00 17.81
N ARG A 906 -9.94 -25.48 16.71
CA ARG A 906 -8.49 -25.39 16.47
C ARG A 906 -8.04 -23.95 16.23
N ILE A 907 -8.79 -23.17 15.44
CA ILE A 907 -8.52 -21.75 15.22
C ILE A 907 -8.58 -20.97 16.54
N GLN A 908 -9.61 -21.24 17.34
CA GLN A 908 -9.77 -20.60 18.64
C GLN A 908 -8.62 -20.93 19.59
N ARG A 909 -8.30 -22.21 19.77
CA ARG A 909 -7.21 -22.66 20.66
C ARG A 909 -5.87 -22.03 20.26
N GLN A 910 -5.59 -21.97 18.96
CA GLN A 910 -4.36 -21.37 18.46
C GLN A 910 -4.32 -19.87 18.72
N SER A 911 -5.45 -19.17 18.56
CA SER A 911 -5.55 -17.74 18.90
C SER A 911 -5.31 -17.50 20.40
N GLU A 912 -5.86 -18.34 21.27
CA GLU A 912 -5.70 -18.27 22.73
C GLU A 912 -4.24 -18.46 23.17
N VAL A 913 -3.48 -19.35 22.53
CA VAL A 913 -2.04 -19.58 22.82
C VAL A 913 -1.22 -18.30 22.66
N PHE A 914 -1.61 -17.43 21.72
CA PHE A 914 -0.92 -16.15 21.48
C PHE A 914 -1.55 -14.97 22.24
N GLY A 915 -2.51 -15.22 23.13
CA GLY A 915 -3.19 -14.19 23.92
C GLY A 915 -4.23 -13.40 23.11
N VAL A 916 -4.68 -13.95 21.97
CA VAL A 916 -5.75 -13.35 21.16
C VAL A 916 -7.08 -13.90 21.64
N HIS A 917 -7.71 -13.18 22.57
CA HIS A 917 -9.02 -13.55 23.12
C HIS A 917 -10.21 -13.07 22.27
N GLY A 918 -9.96 -12.34 21.16
CA GLY A 918 -10.96 -12.02 20.14
C GLY A 918 -10.42 -11.36 18.87
N LEU A 919 -11.33 -11.16 17.91
CA LEU A 919 -11.09 -10.43 16.66
C LEU A 919 -11.34 -8.96 16.96
N GLY A 920 -10.26 -8.24 17.24
CA GLY A 920 -10.31 -6.79 17.30
C GLY A 920 -10.79 -6.20 15.99
N ASN A 921 -11.88 -5.45 16.02
CA ASN A 921 -12.07 -4.30 15.11
C ASN A 921 -11.14 -3.13 15.49
N GLY A 922 -10.09 -3.37 16.27
CA GLY A 922 -8.97 -2.44 16.40
C GLY A 922 -8.17 -2.47 15.10
N ALA A 923 -7.77 -1.30 14.62
CA ALA A 923 -6.94 -1.00 13.44
C ALA A 923 -5.87 -2.00 12.98
N PHE A 924 -5.47 -2.97 13.80
CA PHE A 924 -4.52 -4.02 13.45
C PHE A 924 -4.99 -4.97 12.33
N GLN A 925 -6.30 -5.14 12.11
CA GLN A 925 -6.85 -5.81 10.90
C GLN A 925 -6.73 -4.96 9.62
N GLY A 926 -6.44 -3.66 9.73
CA GLY A 926 -6.25 -2.75 8.59
C GLY A 926 -4.81 -2.62 8.08
N LEU A 927 -3.88 -3.33 8.71
CA LEU A 927 -2.43 -3.20 8.45
C LEU A 927 -1.93 -4.20 7.42
N GLU A 928 -2.85 -4.83 6.68
CA GLU A 928 -2.57 -5.97 5.82
C GLU A 928 -2.02 -5.49 4.48
N GLU A 929 -0.92 -6.12 4.07
CA GLU A 929 -0.55 -6.15 2.66
C GLU A 929 -1.58 -7.05 1.96
N GLN A 930 -2.22 -6.53 0.92
CA GLN A 930 -3.18 -7.29 0.12
C GLN A 930 -2.82 -7.11 -1.34
N GLU A 931 -2.66 -8.21 -2.06
CA GLU A 931 -2.55 -8.19 -3.51
C GLU A 931 -3.95 -7.95 -4.08
N ARG A 932 -4.22 -6.70 -4.46
CA ARG A 932 -5.52 -6.29 -4.99
C ARG A 932 -5.44 -6.23 -6.51
N GLU A 933 -6.15 -7.14 -7.18
CA GLU A 933 -6.34 -7.09 -8.62
C GLU A 933 -7.60 -6.28 -8.92
N ILE A 934 -7.39 -5.05 -9.37
CA ILE A 934 -8.47 -4.15 -9.79
C ILE A 934 -8.92 -4.60 -11.19
N SER A 935 -10.22 -4.65 -11.44
CA SER A 935 -10.76 -4.86 -12.79
C SER A 935 -10.28 -3.71 -13.68
N ALA A 936 -9.67 -4.01 -14.82
CA ALA A 936 -9.21 -2.99 -15.76
C ALA A 936 -10.39 -2.06 -16.09
N GLU A 937 -10.25 -0.78 -15.73
CA GLU A 937 -11.16 0.24 -16.20
C GLU A 937 -10.89 0.37 -17.71
N VAL A 938 -11.89 0.05 -18.52
CA VAL A 938 -12.01 0.72 -19.80
C VAL A 938 -12.36 2.15 -19.40
N GLU A 939 -11.49 3.12 -19.72
CA GLU A 939 -11.82 4.55 -19.59
C GLU A 939 -13.04 4.82 -20.47
N GLU A 940 -14.23 4.59 -19.93
CA GLU A 940 -15.45 5.15 -20.46
C GLU A 940 -15.33 6.65 -20.24
N VAL A 941 -14.95 7.35 -21.31
CA VAL A 941 -15.14 8.80 -21.41
C VAL A 941 -16.56 9.05 -20.99
N ARG A 942 -16.74 9.61 -19.77
CA ARG A 942 -18.04 10.06 -19.31
C ARG A 942 -18.50 11.11 -20.30
N GLU A 943 -19.34 10.70 -21.23
CA GLU A 943 -20.17 11.62 -22.00
C GLU A 943 -20.85 12.50 -20.97
N THR A 944 -20.60 13.81 -21.07
CA THR A 944 -21.30 14.79 -20.27
C THR A 944 -22.78 14.59 -20.55
N SER A 945 -23.52 14.09 -19.56
CA SER A 945 -24.96 13.87 -19.69
C SER A 945 -25.57 15.13 -20.27
N PRO A 946 -26.32 15.05 -21.39
CA PRO A 946 -27.00 16.21 -21.93
C PRO A 946 -27.86 16.82 -20.83
N LEU A 947 -27.80 18.15 -20.69
CA LEU A 947 -28.61 18.88 -19.71
C LEU A 947 -30.09 18.46 -19.88
N PRO A 948 -30.83 18.20 -18.79
CA PRO A 948 -32.23 17.83 -18.89
C PRO A 948 -33.00 18.93 -19.62
N GLN A 949 -33.58 18.61 -20.79
CA GLN A 949 -34.33 19.57 -21.61
C GLN A 949 -35.59 20.02 -20.86
N GLY A 950 -35.64 21.28 -20.43
CA GLY A 950 -36.82 21.91 -19.84
C GLY A 950 -37.44 22.93 -20.80
N GLU A 951 -38.76 23.13 -20.72
CA GLU A 951 -39.43 24.18 -21.49
C GLU A 951 -39.25 25.55 -20.82
N PRO A 952 -38.79 26.60 -21.54
CA PRO A 952 -38.56 27.91 -20.96
C PRO A 952 -39.87 28.63 -20.63
N TYR A 953 -39.94 29.26 -19.46
CA TYR A 953 -41.06 30.15 -19.13
C TYR A 953 -41.03 31.41 -20.00
N LYS A 954 -42.20 31.84 -20.49
CA LYS A 954 -42.33 33.11 -21.20
C LYS A 954 -42.30 34.27 -20.19
N PRO A 955 -41.35 35.22 -20.30
CA PRO A 955 -41.23 36.30 -19.32
C PRO A 955 -42.41 37.27 -19.40
N GLN A 956 -42.88 37.73 -18.24
CA GLN A 956 -44.04 38.64 -18.13
C GLN A 956 -43.80 39.70 -17.06
N LEU A 957 -44.13 40.96 -17.38
CA LEU A 957 -43.99 42.07 -16.42
C LEU A 957 -45.27 42.18 -15.59
N HIS A 958 -45.18 41.87 -14.31
CA HIS A 958 -46.31 41.97 -13.40
C HIS A 958 -46.65 43.44 -13.09
N ALA A 959 -47.94 43.77 -12.98
CA ALA A 959 -48.39 45.14 -12.68
C ALA A 959 -47.81 45.66 -11.36
N ASP A 960 -47.82 44.84 -10.31
CA ASP A 960 -47.25 45.18 -8.99
C ASP A 960 -45.75 45.50 -9.00
N VAL A 961 -44.96 44.92 -9.92
CA VAL A 961 -43.54 45.28 -10.07
C VAL A 961 -43.42 46.71 -10.61
N LYS A 962 -44.28 47.07 -11.57
CA LYS A 962 -44.35 48.44 -12.08
C LYS A 962 -44.86 49.41 -11.01
N THR A 963 -45.84 49.00 -10.20
CA THR A 963 -46.34 49.80 -9.06
C THR A 963 -45.23 50.04 -8.05
N PHE A 964 -44.50 49.00 -7.64
CA PHE A 964 -43.34 49.12 -6.74
C PHE A 964 -42.30 50.10 -7.27
N ILE A 965 -41.96 50.04 -8.56
CA ILE A 965 -40.98 50.96 -9.16
C ILE A 965 -41.48 52.41 -9.15
N MET A 966 -42.78 52.62 -9.35
CA MET A 966 -43.39 53.94 -9.37
C MET A 966 -43.59 54.54 -7.97
N THR A 967 -44.02 53.75 -7.00
CA THR A 967 -44.50 54.23 -5.69
C THR A 967 -43.64 53.80 -4.50
N GLY A 968 -42.72 52.84 -4.70
CA GLY A 968 -41.89 52.26 -3.63
C GLY A 968 -42.64 51.26 -2.73
N ILE A 969 -43.94 51.04 -2.97
CA ILE A 969 -44.81 50.23 -2.13
C ILE A 969 -45.18 48.95 -2.87
N ILE A 970 -44.98 47.80 -2.23
CA ILE A 970 -45.44 46.50 -2.71
C ILE A 970 -46.88 46.29 -2.19
N PRO A 971 -47.87 46.04 -3.06
CA PRO A 971 -49.24 45.75 -2.64
C PRO A 971 -49.31 44.53 -1.70
N ALA A 972 -50.13 44.61 -0.65
CA ALA A 972 -50.32 43.51 0.30
C ALA A 972 -50.86 42.26 -0.41
N GLY A 973 -50.22 41.11 -0.23
CA GLY A 973 -50.58 39.86 -0.89
C GLY A 973 -50.15 39.73 -2.36
N SER A 974 -49.26 40.61 -2.85
CA SER A 974 -48.70 40.51 -4.20
C SER A 974 -48.03 39.16 -4.44
N THR A 975 -48.41 38.49 -5.54
CA THR A 975 -47.74 37.26 -6.00
C THR A 975 -46.51 37.54 -6.87
N ALA A 976 -46.21 38.83 -7.10
CA ALA A 976 -45.12 39.26 -7.96
C ALA A 976 -43.75 39.20 -7.29
N PHE A 977 -43.70 39.18 -5.97
CA PHE A 977 -42.48 39.15 -5.18
C PHE A 977 -42.50 37.95 -4.24
N LEU A 978 -41.33 37.35 -4.03
CA LEU A 978 -41.12 36.29 -3.07
C LEU A 978 -39.80 36.51 -2.32
N PRO A 979 -39.65 36.03 -1.07
CA PRO A 979 -38.38 36.03 -0.36
C PRO A 979 -37.28 35.34 -1.18
N ALA A 980 -36.09 35.93 -1.25
CA ALA A 980 -35.03 35.49 -2.16
C ALA A 980 -34.63 34.02 -2.00
N PHE A 981 -34.46 33.55 -0.76
CA PHE A 981 -34.07 32.16 -0.50
C PHE A 981 -35.19 31.17 -0.85
N GLN A 982 -36.46 31.56 -0.81
CA GLN A 982 -37.58 30.71 -1.24
C GLN A 982 -37.58 30.48 -2.76
N ALA A 983 -36.90 31.32 -3.55
CA ALA A 983 -36.74 31.08 -4.98
C ALA A 983 -35.87 29.84 -5.31
N LEU A 984 -35.18 29.29 -4.30
CA LEU A 984 -34.33 28.10 -4.43
C LEU A 984 -35.07 26.78 -4.12
N ASP A 985 -36.38 26.80 -3.91
CA ASP A 985 -37.15 25.61 -3.47
C ASP A 985 -37.05 24.43 -4.47
N GLY A 986 -37.06 24.70 -5.78
CA GLY A 986 -36.89 23.69 -6.83
C GLY A 986 -35.44 23.30 -7.16
N SER A 987 -34.47 23.66 -6.31
CA SER A 987 -33.03 23.38 -6.48
C SER A 987 -32.54 22.30 -5.52
N SER A 988 -31.28 21.85 -5.67
CA SER A 988 -30.69 20.82 -4.81
C SER A 988 -30.66 21.22 -3.34
N VAL A 989 -30.65 22.53 -3.05
CA VAL A 989 -30.68 23.08 -1.69
C VAL A 989 -32.09 23.32 -1.14
N GLY A 990 -33.15 23.07 -1.90
CA GLY A 990 -34.54 23.35 -1.50
C GLY A 990 -34.95 22.69 -0.18
N HIS A 991 -34.47 21.46 0.07
CA HIS A 991 -34.74 20.73 1.30
C HIS A 991 -34.22 21.41 2.59
N PHE A 992 -33.24 22.32 2.49
CA PHE A 992 -32.75 23.11 3.62
C PHE A 992 -33.67 24.28 3.98
N LEU A 993 -34.51 24.76 3.06
CA LEU A 993 -35.29 26.00 3.25
C LEU A 993 -36.27 25.94 4.43
N SER A 994 -36.75 24.74 4.76
CA SER A 994 -37.61 24.51 5.93
C SER A 994 -36.88 24.57 7.29
N ARG A 995 -35.54 24.57 7.27
CA ARG A 995 -34.68 24.46 8.47
C ARG A 995 -33.78 25.68 8.69
N ILE A 996 -33.67 26.58 7.70
CA ILE A 996 -32.90 27.81 7.81
C ILE A 996 -33.76 28.94 8.39
N ASP A 997 -33.12 29.81 9.17
CA ASP A 997 -33.76 30.95 9.86
C ASP A 997 -33.18 32.26 9.33
N PHE A 998 -33.39 32.56 8.04
CA PHE A 998 -32.97 33.82 7.43
C PHE A 998 -34.12 34.84 7.40
N PRO A 999 -33.85 36.13 7.71
CA PRO A 999 -34.83 37.20 7.55
C PRO A 999 -35.33 37.31 6.09
N SER A 1000 -36.62 37.61 5.91
CA SER A 1000 -37.27 37.78 4.61
C SER A 1000 -37.05 39.15 3.95
N GLY A 1001 -36.04 39.91 4.40
CA GLY A 1001 -35.82 41.31 4.00
C GLY A 1001 -35.29 41.52 2.58
N LEU A 1002 -34.87 40.46 1.88
CA LEU A 1002 -34.48 40.51 0.47
C LEU A 1002 -35.55 39.81 -0.39
N LEU A 1003 -36.08 40.52 -1.37
CA LEU A 1003 -37.11 40.00 -2.27
C LEU A 1003 -36.54 39.74 -3.67
N VAL A 1004 -37.18 38.83 -4.40
CA VAL A 1004 -36.93 38.61 -5.84
C VAL A 1004 -38.27 38.60 -6.57
N THR A 1005 -38.29 38.96 -7.85
CA THR A 1005 -39.52 38.88 -8.65
C THR A 1005 -39.85 37.43 -9.01
N ALA A 1006 -41.13 37.15 -9.20
CA ALA A 1006 -41.60 35.85 -9.67
C ALA A 1006 -41.01 35.48 -11.04
N ASP A 1007 -40.77 36.48 -11.91
CA ASP A 1007 -40.09 36.27 -13.19
C ASP A 1007 -38.61 35.90 -12.98
N PHE A 1008 -37.89 36.52 -12.03
CA PHE A 1008 -36.52 36.13 -11.69
C PHE A 1008 -36.43 34.65 -11.27
N ALA A 1009 -37.38 34.18 -10.46
CA ALA A 1009 -37.38 32.82 -9.94
C ALA A 1009 -37.81 31.75 -10.98
N ARG A 1010 -38.70 32.08 -11.92
CA ARG A 1010 -39.28 31.12 -12.88
C ARG A 1010 -38.51 31.13 -14.21
N THR A 1011 -37.58 30.20 -14.39
CA THR A 1011 -36.74 30.11 -15.59
C THR A 1011 -37.20 29.03 -16.56
N VAL A 1012 -37.33 27.79 -16.11
CA VAL A 1012 -37.75 26.63 -16.91
C VAL A 1012 -38.74 25.74 -16.16
N SER A 1013 -39.55 24.99 -16.89
CA SER A 1013 -40.38 23.89 -16.37
C SER A 1013 -39.65 22.56 -16.57
N LEU A 1014 -39.38 21.83 -15.49
CA LEU A 1014 -38.70 20.53 -15.49
C LEU A 1014 -39.66 19.39 -15.10
N PRO A 1015 -39.42 18.14 -15.56
CA PRO A 1015 -40.11 16.97 -15.05
C PRO A 1015 -39.82 16.76 -13.55
N ALA A 1016 -40.67 15.98 -12.85
CA ALA A 1016 -40.65 15.84 -11.38
C ALA A 1016 -39.31 15.39 -10.76
N SER A 1017 -38.38 14.85 -11.54
CA SER A 1017 -37.03 14.43 -11.11
C SER A 1017 -35.92 15.44 -11.45
N GLY A 1018 -36.23 16.57 -12.09
CA GLY A 1018 -35.26 17.57 -12.53
C GLY A 1018 -34.99 18.65 -11.48
N VAL A 1019 -33.74 19.10 -11.39
CA VAL A 1019 -33.27 20.11 -10.43
C VAL A 1019 -32.91 21.41 -11.15
N LEU A 1020 -33.29 22.57 -10.60
CA LEU A 1020 -33.11 23.90 -11.23
C LEU A 1020 -31.69 24.49 -11.13
N ASP A 1021 -30.70 23.81 -10.55
CA ASP A 1021 -29.38 24.36 -10.22
C ASP A 1021 -28.68 25.07 -11.38
N THR A 1022 -28.69 24.49 -12.58
CA THR A 1022 -28.05 25.06 -13.79
C THR A 1022 -28.86 26.18 -14.43
N TYR A 1023 -30.14 26.33 -14.05
CA TYR A 1023 -31.08 27.27 -14.63
C TYR A 1023 -31.30 28.52 -13.75
N GLN A 1024 -30.54 28.67 -12.67
CA GLN A 1024 -30.60 29.85 -11.80
C GLN A 1024 -30.01 31.08 -12.50
N ARG A 1025 -30.71 32.22 -12.44
CA ARG A 1025 -30.24 33.49 -13.03
C ARG A 1025 -29.12 34.12 -12.20
N PRO A 1026 -28.17 34.82 -12.83
CA PRO A 1026 -27.19 35.62 -12.11
C PRO A 1026 -27.87 36.81 -11.43
N VAL A 1027 -27.47 37.11 -10.20
CA VAL A 1027 -27.97 38.25 -9.42
C VAL A 1027 -27.26 39.50 -9.91
N GLN A 1028 -27.92 40.29 -10.77
CA GLN A 1028 -27.31 41.45 -11.43
C GLN A 1028 -28.09 42.76 -11.27
N TRP A 1029 -29.42 42.70 -11.38
CA TRP A 1029 -30.28 43.89 -11.42
C TRP A 1029 -31.01 44.03 -10.10
N ILE A 1030 -30.61 45.00 -9.28
CA ILE A 1030 -31.16 45.24 -7.95
C ILE A 1030 -31.97 46.53 -7.98
N SER A 1031 -33.21 46.50 -7.52
CA SER A 1031 -34.03 47.70 -7.35
C SER A 1031 -34.13 48.03 -5.87
N SER A 1032 -33.85 49.27 -5.48
CA SER A 1032 -34.11 49.77 -4.13
C SER A 1032 -35.14 50.89 -4.17
N ALA A 1033 -36.02 50.95 -3.17
CA ALA A 1033 -36.96 52.05 -3.02
C ALA A 1033 -37.10 52.44 -1.54
N PRO A 1034 -37.20 53.73 -1.20
CA PRO A 1034 -37.49 54.17 0.15
C PRO A 1034 -38.91 53.74 0.56
N THR A 1035 -39.04 53.09 1.71
CA THR A 1035 -40.35 52.71 2.25
C THR A 1035 -40.83 53.84 3.16
N PRO A 1036 -42.03 54.40 2.97
CA PRO A 1036 -42.51 55.48 3.83
C PRO A 1036 -42.80 54.95 5.24
N SER A 1037 -41.95 55.27 6.21
CA SER A 1037 -42.20 55.00 7.64
C SER A 1037 -42.85 56.22 8.30
N ASN A 1038 -44.00 56.00 8.96
CA ASN A 1038 -44.58 56.98 9.88
C ASN A 1038 -43.81 56.92 11.21
N GLY A 1039 -42.62 57.51 11.27
CA GLY A 1039 -41.89 57.73 12.51
C GLY A 1039 -40.37 57.48 12.43
N GLY A 1040 -39.61 58.58 12.41
CA GLY A 1040 -38.34 58.87 13.10
C GLY A 1040 -37.14 57.91 13.11
N ASP A 1041 -37.27 56.62 12.76
CA ASP A 1041 -36.14 55.68 12.73
C ASP A 1041 -35.80 55.33 11.27
N GLY A 1042 -34.51 55.30 10.97
CA GLY A 1042 -33.92 55.45 9.63
C GLY A 1042 -34.60 54.68 8.49
N ASP A 1043 -34.70 55.37 7.34
CA ASP A 1043 -35.29 54.92 6.08
C ASP A 1043 -35.15 53.40 5.83
N ILE A 1044 -36.22 52.65 6.10
CA ILE A 1044 -36.30 51.25 5.70
C ILE A 1044 -36.39 51.26 4.18
N ALA A 1045 -35.34 50.84 3.47
CA ALA A 1045 -35.38 50.70 2.01
C ALA A 1045 -35.72 49.26 1.63
N THR A 1046 -36.76 49.09 0.81
CA THR A 1046 -37.12 47.78 0.25
C THR A 1046 -36.19 47.45 -0.91
N VAL A 1047 -35.57 46.26 -0.89
CA VAL A 1047 -34.61 45.79 -1.92
C VAL A 1047 -35.17 44.55 -2.61
N ALA A 1048 -35.26 44.61 -3.95
CA ALA A 1048 -35.75 43.51 -4.78
C ALA A 1048 -34.81 43.20 -5.95
N VAL A 1049 -34.56 41.92 -6.23
CA VAL A 1049 -33.83 41.48 -7.43
C VAL A 1049 -34.81 41.31 -8.59
N LEU A 1050 -34.52 41.98 -9.71
CA LEU A 1050 -35.31 41.91 -10.94
C LEU A 1050 -34.68 40.92 -11.93
N SER A 1051 -35.49 40.37 -12.83
CA SER A 1051 -34.92 39.67 -13.98
C SER A 1051 -34.25 40.62 -14.98
N PRO A 1052 -33.27 40.14 -15.77
CA PRO A 1052 -32.69 40.94 -16.85
C PRO A 1052 -33.75 41.45 -17.85
N TRP A 1053 -34.80 40.66 -18.09
CA TRP A 1053 -35.88 41.04 -19.01
C TRP A 1053 -36.77 42.13 -18.41
N GLU A 1054 -37.15 42.02 -17.13
CA GLU A 1054 -37.92 43.04 -16.41
C GLU A 1054 -37.14 44.35 -16.32
N ALA A 1055 -35.87 44.28 -15.91
CA ALA A 1055 -34.98 45.43 -15.84
C ALA A 1055 -34.88 46.17 -17.19
N ASN A 1056 -34.75 45.43 -18.30
CA ASN A 1056 -34.72 46.02 -19.64
C ASN A 1056 -36.06 46.68 -20.03
N LYS A 1057 -37.21 46.06 -19.72
CA LYS A 1057 -38.54 46.63 -20.00
C LYS A 1057 -38.84 47.87 -19.16
N LEU A 1058 -38.32 47.93 -17.94
CA LEU A 1058 -38.51 49.02 -16.99
C LEU A 1058 -37.45 50.11 -17.12
N MET A 1059 -36.36 49.87 -17.85
CA MET A 1059 -35.26 50.82 -18.09
C MET A 1059 -35.73 52.22 -18.55
N PRO A 1060 -36.74 52.37 -19.44
CA PRO A 1060 -37.24 53.69 -19.81
C PRO A 1060 -37.82 54.47 -18.61
N ILE A 1061 -38.45 53.79 -17.65
CA ILE A 1061 -39.03 54.41 -16.44
C ILE A 1061 -37.91 54.89 -15.51
N PHE A 1062 -36.88 54.06 -15.30
CA PHE A 1062 -35.71 54.42 -14.50
C PHE A 1062 -34.95 55.61 -15.10
N ARG A 1063 -34.72 55.61 -16.42
CA ARG A 1063 -34.01 56.70 -17.11
C ARG A 1063 -34.79 58.01 -17.12
N ALA A 1064 -36.11 57.95 -17.23
CA ALA A 1064 -36.97 59.11 -17.19
C ALA A 1064 -37.15 59.69 -15.76
N GLY A 1065 -36.65 59.00 -14.73
CA GLY A 1065 -36.83 59.40 -13.32
C GLY A 1065 -38.29 59.47 -12.89
N SER A 1066 -39.18 58.72 -13.57
CA SER A 1066 -40.64 58.83 -13.38
C SER A 1066 -41.17 57.99 -12.21
N GLY A 1067 -40.30 57.25 -11.52
CA GLY A 1067 -40.63 56.45 -10.33
C GLY A 1067 -39.66 56.75 -9.18
N VAL A 1068 -40.00 56.27 -7.99
CA VAL A 1068 -39.19 56.49 -6.77
C VAL A 1068 -38.10 55.43 -6.55
N ALA A 1069 -38.14 54.31 -7.31
CA ALA A 1069 -37.15 53.25 -7.19
C ALA A 1069 -35.89 53.55 -8.00
N THR A 1070 -34.74 53.13 -7.46
CA THR A 1070 -33.43 53.19 -8.13
C THR A 1070 -33.01 51.80 -8.58
N LEU A 1071 -32.57 51.68 -9.83
CA LEU A 1071 -31.96 50.46 -10.36
C LEU A 1071 -30.45 50.50 -10.15
N HIS A 1072 -29.88 49.43 -9.61
CA HIS A 1072 -28.47 49.25 -9.34
C HIS A 1072 -27.93 48.06 -10.14
N LEU A 1073 -26.75 48.22 -10.74
CA LEU A 1073 -25.98 47.12 -11.30
C LEU A 1073 -25.11 46.51 -10.19
N PHE A 1074 -25.28 45.22 -9.96
CA PHE A 1074 -24.57 44.46 -8.95
C PHE A 1074 -23.84 43.26 -9.57
N ALA A 1075 -22.69 42.92 -8.99
CA ALA A 1075 -22.00 41.67 -9.27
C ALA A 1075 -21.32 41.20 -7.97
N PRO A 1076 -21.47 39.92 -7.59
CA PRO A 1076 -20.80 39.39 -6.40
C PRO A 1076 -19.29 39.43 -6.60
N ARG A 1077 -18.56 39.82 -5.55
CA ARG A 1077 -17.09 39.85 -5.58
C ARG A 1077 -16.50 38.45 -5.50
N THR A 1078 -15.98 37.95 -6.63
CA THR A 1078 -15.38 36.60 -6.75
C THR A 1078 -13.86 36.60 -6.70
N SER A 1079 -13.21 37.76 -6.87
CA SER A 1079 -11.77 37.95 -6.79
C SER A 1079 -11.42 39.27 -6.09
N LEU A 1080 -10.32 39.28 -5.34
CA LEU A 1080 -9.80 40.49 -4.70
C LEU A 1080 -9.35 41.56 -5.71
N GLU A 1081 -9.03 41.16 -6.94
CA GLU A 1081 -8.61 42.05 -8.03
C GLU A 1081 -9.79 42.82 -8.65
N THR A 1082 -11.01 42.32 -8.48
CA THR A 1082 -12.23 42.98 -8.98
C THR A 1082 -12.68 44.10 -8.03
N ARG A 1083 -13.09 45.24 -8.61
CA ARG A 1083 -13.66 46.36 -7.86
C ARG A 1083 -14.94 45.90 -7.15
N SER A 1084 -15.06 46.22 -5.86
CA SER A 1084 -16.23 45.87 -5.06
C SER A 1084 -17.47 46.66 -5.54
N ALA A 1085 -18.58 45.95 -5.73
CA ALA A 1085 -19.92 46.50 -6.01
C ALA A 1085 -20.86 46.35 -4.79
N GLU A 1086 -20.29 46.05 -3.61
CA GLU A 1086 -21.02 45.75 -2.37
C GLU A 1086 -21.84 46.92 -1.84
N ASP A 1087 -21.44 48.15 -2.13
CA ASP A 1087 -22.17 49.34 -1.68
C ASP A 1087 -23.32 49.74 -2.61
N LEU A 1088 -23.59 48.98 -3.69
CA LEU A 1088 -24.62 49.27 -4.69
C LEU A 1088 -24.49 50.65 -5.36
N THR A 1089 -23.31 51.28 -5.32
CA THR A 1089 -23.06 52.61 -5.91
C THR A 1089 -22.37 52.58 -7.28
N LEU A 1090 -22.02 51.40 -7.79
CA LEU A 1090 -21.18 51.25 -8.98
C LEU A 1090 -21.80 51.88 -10.24
N TYR A 1091 -23.04 51.51 -10.55
CA TYR A 1091 -23.86 52.10 -11.61
C TYR A 1091 -25.31 52.12 -11.16
N THR A 1092 -25.91 53.30 -11.09
CA THR A 1092 -27.29 53.49 -10.68
C THR A 1092 -28.09 54.23 -11.74
N THR A 1093 -29.40 53.99 -11.78
CA THR A 1093 -30.32 54.74 -12.65
C THR A 1093 -31.65 54.92 -11.92
N PRO A 1094 -32.05 56.15 -11.55
CA PRO A 1094 -31.31 57.43 -11.68
C PRO A 1094 -30.10 57.54 -10.73
N ASP A 1095 -29.36 58.66 -10.78
CA ASP A 1095 -28.22 58.92 -9.90
C ASP A 1095 -28.65 59.01 -8.42
N LEU A 1096 -27.87 58.39 -7.53
CA LEU A 1096 -28.15 58.39 -6.10
C LEU A 1096 -27.88 59.75 -5.42
N PRO A 1097 -28.61 60.08 -4.34
CA PRO A 1097 -28.29 61.22 -3.49
C PRO A 1097 -26.88 61.12 -2.87
N PRO A 1098 -26.18 62.25 -2.61
CA PRO A 1098 -24.82 62.24 -2.05
C PRO A 1098 -24.69 61.57 -0.67
N GLN A 1099 -25.78 61.46 0.09
CA GLN A 1099 -25.83 60.89 1.44
C GLN A 1099 -26.49 59.51 1.47
N TRP A 1100 -26.72 58.88 0.31
CA TRP A 1100 -27.37 57.58 0.25
C TRP A 1100 -26.47 56.48 0.84
N VAL A 1101 -27.05 55.63 1.68
CA VAL A 1101 -26.39 54.47 2.29
C VAL A 1101 -27.23 53.23 2.03
N ALA A 1102 -26.59 52.17 1.57
CA ALA A 1102 -27.27 50.90 1.34
C ALA A 1102 -27.85 50.33 2.65
N PRO A 1103 -29.08 49.80 2.65
CA PRO A 1103 -29.70 49.22 3.84
C PRO A 1103 -28.92 47.95 4.26
N ARG A 1104 -28.47 47.92 5.51
CA ARG A 1104 -27.53 46.89 6.02
C ARG A 1104 -28.07 45.46 5.92
N THR A 1105 -29.27 45.21 6.45
CA THR A 1105 -29.83 43.84 6.53
C THR A 1105 -30.13 43.24 5.14
N PRO A 1106 -30.85 43.92 4.22
CA PRO A 1106 -31.05 43.42 2.86
C PRO A 1106 -29.74 43.25 2.08
N LEU A 1107 -28.75 44.11 2.34
CA LEU A 1107 -27.44 43.99 1.72
C LEU A 1107 -26.72 42.70 2.14
N MET A 1108 -26.67 42.37 3.44
CA MET A 1108 -26.04 41.13 3.90
C MET A 1108 -26.72 39.89 3.29
N LEU A 1109 -28.05 39.88 3.23
CA LEU A 1109 -28.83 38.83 2.56
C LEU A 1109 -28.49 38.74 1.07
N LEU A 1110 -28.31 39.89 0.40
CA LEU A 1110 -27.94 39.96 -1.02
C LEU A 1110 -26.56 39.37 -1.28
N LEU A 1111 -25.56 39.71 -0.46
CA LEU A 1111 -24.20 39.18 -0.59
C LEU A 1111 -24.19 37.65 -0.44
N VAL A 1112 -24.93 37.12 0.54
CA VAL A 1112 -25.06 35.67 0.76
C VAL A 1112 -25.82 35.00 -0.40
N PHE A 1113 -26.97 35.54 -0.81
CA PHE A 1113 -27.80 34.97 -1.87
C PHE A 1113 -27.10 34.98 -3.25
N ALA A 1114 -26.33 36.02 -3.55
CA ALA A 1114 -25.55 36.13 -4.77
C ALA A 1114 -24.28 35.25 -4.76
N GLY A 1115 -23.91 34.70 -3.60
CA GLY A 1115 -22.73 33.86 -3.44
C GLY A 1115 -21.44 34.65 -3.41
N GLN A 1116 -21.36 35.78 -2.73
CA GLN A 1116 -20.13 36.56 -2.69
C GLN A 1116 -19.01 35.83 -1.91
N LEU A 1117 -17.77 35.90 -2.43
CA LEU A 1117 -16.62 35.18 -1.87
C LEU A 1117 -15.70 36.04 -1.00
N TYR A 1118 -15.58 37.34 -1.30
CA TYR A 1118 -14.72 38.28 -0.56
C TYR A 1118 -15.49 39.51 -0.10
N PHE A 1119 -15.09 40.06 1.06
CA PHE A 1119 -15.75 41.20 1.69
C PHE A 1119 -14.84 42.42 1.77
N ARG A 1120 -15.47 43.61 1.67
CA ARG A 1120 -14.78 44.89 1.70
C ARG A 1120 -14.29 45.29 3.09
N SER A 1121 -15.10 45.07 4.13
CA SER A 1121 -14.81 45.54 5.48
C SER A 1121 -15.04 44.48 6.55
N GLU A 1122 -14.35 44.64 7.69
CA GLU A 1122 -14.56 43.78 8.87
C GLU A 1122 -16.01 43.84 9.36
N ALA A 1123 -16.67 45.01 9.28
CA ALA A 1123 -18.06 45.17 9.66
C ALA A 1123 -19.03 44.30 8.84
N ASP A 1124 -18.75 44.11 7.54
CA ASP A 1124 -19.57 43.26 6.67
C ASP A 1124 -19.38 41.78 7.00
N VAL A 1125 -18.17 41.37 7.35
CA VAL A 1125 -17.87 40.01 7.82
C VAL A 1125 -18.60 39.71 9.13
N VAL A 1126 -18.53 40.63 10.10
CA VAL A 1126 -19.24 40.49 11.38
C VAL A 1126 -20.75 40.41 11.15
N GLY A 1127 -21.30 41.24 10.27
CA GLY A 1127 -22.72 41.18 9.90
C GLY A 1127 -23.13 39.84 9.28
N ILE A 1128 -22.29 39.27 8.41
CA ILE A 1128 -22.56 37.97 7.78
C ILE A 1128 -22.43 36.82 8.78
N CYS A 1129 -21.43 36.84 9.65
CA CYS A 1129 -21.34 35.86 10.73
C CYS A 1129 -22.59 35.89 11.64
N GLN A 1130 -23.06 37.09 12.02
CA GLN A 1130 -24.24 37.25 12.87
C GLN A 1130 -25.48 36.68 12.16
N LEU A 1131 -25.60 36.94 10.84
CA LEU A 1131 -26.64 36.37 9.99
C LEU A 1131 -26.55 34.84 9.90
N LEU A 1132 -25.34 34.29 9.81
CA LEU A 1132 -25.10 32.85 9.76
C LEU A 1132 -25.11 32.17 11.14
N ARG A 1133 -25.09 32.95 12.23
CA ARG A 1133 -24.86 32.51 13.62
C ARG A 1133 -23.56 31.71 13.77
N VAL A 1134 -22.46 32.23 13.22
CA VAL A 1134 -21.09 31.67 13.27
C VAL A 1134 -20.18 32.61 14.09
N PRO A 1135 -19.23 32.13 14.91
CA PRO A 1135 -18.31 33.00 15.66
C PRO A 1135 -17.34 33.77 14.75
N CYS A 1136 -17.12 35.07 14.99
CA CYS A 1136 -16.14 35.89 14.23
C CYS A 1136 -14.92 36.38 15.02
N ARG A 1137 -14.88 36.21 16.35
CA ARG A 1137 -13.78 36.70 17.19
C ARG A 1137 -13.38 35.63 18.21
N ALA A 1138 -12.09 35.51 18.47
CA ALA A 1138 -11.59 34.95 19.72
C ALA A 1138 -11.97 35.95 20.82
N GLY A 1139 -12.54 35.49 21.93
CA GLY A 1139 -12.90 36.38 23.03
C GLY A 1139 -11.67 37.14 23.53
N GLU A 1140 -11.58 38.43 23.22
CA GLU A 1140 -10.85 39.35 24.07
C GLU A 1140 -11.69 39.53 25.33
N ASN A 1141 -11.04 39.39 26.49
CA ASN A 1141 -11.63 39.65 27.80
C ASN A 1141 -12.08 41.11 27.89
N ASP A 1142 -13.30 41.42 27.45
CA ASP A 1142 -13.95 42.69 27.78
C ASP A 1142 -14.70 42.53 29.09
N GLU A 1143 -14.03 42.89 30.18
CA GLU A 1143 -14.69 43.27 31.41
C GLU A 1143 -15.55 44.52 31.15
N GLY A 1144 -16.84 44.29 30.89
CA GLY A 1144 -17.87 45.31 31.07
C GLY A 1144 -18.52 45.81 29.78
N VAL A 1145 -19.56 45.11 29.32
CA VAL A 1145 -20.95 45.59 29.26
C VAL A 1145 -21.82 44.34 29.11
N LYS A 1146 -22.65 44.03 30.11
CA LYS A 1146 -23.76 43.08 29.95
C LYS A 1146 -24.87 43.81 29.20
N GLU A 1147 -24.92 43.65 27.88
CA GLU A 1147 -26.19 43.80 27.17
C GLU A 1147 -26.86 42.43 27.09
N GLU A 1148 -28.01 42.32 27.75
CA GLU A 1148 -28.89 41.16 27.72
C GLU A 1148 -29.48 41.01 26.31
N GLY A 1149 -29.03 40.02 25.56
CA GLY A 1149 -29.64 39.68 24.27
C GLY A 1149 -28.90 38.62 23.47
N VAL A 1150 -29.37 37.36 23.59
CA VAL A 1150 -29.08 36.21 22.72
C VAL A 1150 -27.65 35.63 22.82
N GLY A 1151 -27.50 34.59 23.64
CA GLY A 1151 -26.44 33.60 23.45
C GLY A 1151 -26.59 32.94 22.07
N SER A 1152 -25.68 33.23 21.14
CA SER A 1152 -25.73 32.67 19.80
C SER A 1152 -25.24 31.22 19.83
N THR A 1153 -26.17 30.28 19.94
CA THR A 1153 -25.92 28.88 19.61
C THR A 1153 -25.51 28.79 18.12
N PHE A 1154 -24.35 28.20 17.84
CA PHE A 1154 -23.88 27.96 16.47
C PHE A 1154 -24.95 27.21 15.67
N ASN A 1155 -25.42 27.79 14.56
CA ASN A 1155 -26.41 27.13 13.71
C ASN A 1155 -25.76 26.53 12.46
N ALA A 1156 -25.23 25.31 12.61
CA ALA A 1156 -24.53 24.58 11.55
C ALA A 1156 -25.35 24.44 10.25
N ILE A 1157 -26.68 24.42 10.35
CA ILE A 1157 -27.57 24.26 9.19
C ILE A 1157 -27.44 25.44 8.21
N ASN A 1158 -27.28 26.66 8.70
CA ASN A 1158 -27.10 27.84 7.85
C ASN A 1158 -25.75 27.79 7.10
N ALA A 1159 -24.69 27.30 7.75
CA ALA A 1159 -23.38 27.13 7.14
C ALA A 1159 -23.36 26.01 6.09
N VAL A 1160 -23.96 24.84 6.40
CA VAL A 1160 -24.10 23.72 5.46
C VAL A 1160 -24.93 24.13 4.24
N PHE A 1161 -26.05 24.83 4.46
CA PHE A 1161 -26.85 25.38 3.37
C PHE A 1161 -26.01 26.27 2.45
N LEU A 1162 -25.21 27.18 3.01
CA LEU A 1162 -24.39 28.11 2.23
C LEU A 1162 -23.25 27.39 1.49
N GLN A 1163 -22.62 26.40 2.11
CA GLN A 1163 -21.63 25.55 1.43
C GLN A 1163 -22.24 24.85 0.21
N GLU A 1164 -23.45 24.30 0.35
CA GLU A 1164 -24.13 23.59 -0.74
C GLU A 1164 -24.63 24.57 -1.82
N LEU A 1165 -25.11 25.75 -1.44
CA LEU A 1165 -25.48 26.83 -2.36
C LEU A 1165 -24.27 27.29 -3.20
N LEU A 1166 -23.12 27.49 -2.57
CA LEU A 1166 -21.89 27.89 -3.26
C LEU A 1166 -21.40 26.77 -4.18
N LYS A 1167 -21.38 25.52 -3.71
CA LYS A 1167 -20.80 24.38 -4.43
C LYS A 1167 -21.67 23.84 -5.56
N GLN A 1168 -22.99 23.78 -5.37
CA GLN A 1168 -23.91 23.16 -6.32
C GLN A 1168 -24.52 24.19 -7.29
N ILE A 1169 -24.68 25.45 -6.87
CA ILE A 1169 -25.44 26.44 -7.66
C ILE A 1169 -24.54 27.57 -8.17
N ARG A 1170 -23.79 28.25 -7.29
CA ARG A 1170 -23.05 29.47 -7.68
C ARG A 1170 -21.69 29.20 -8.31
N TYR A 1171 -20.94 28.21 -7.81
CA TYR A 1171 -19.56 27.90 -8.22
C TYR A 1171 -19.35 26.38 -8.37
N LYS A 1172 -20.02 25.80 -9.36
CA LYS A 1172 -20.01 24.35 -9.62
C LYS A 1172 -18.60 23.80 -9.79
N GLY A 1173 -18.18 22.97 -8.83
CA GLY A 1173 -16.87 22.29 -8.87
C GLY A 1173 -15.68 23.17 -8.48
N THR A 1174 -15.91 24.41 -8.03
CA THR A 1174 -14.86 25.33 -7.59
C THR A 1174 -14.56 25.15 -6.10
N ASN A 1175 -13.29 25.16 -5.72
CA ASN A 1175 -12.90 25.17 -4.31
C ASN A 1175 -12.98 26.59 -3.73
N VAL A 1176 -14.00 26.85 -2.90
CA VAL A 1176 -14.19 28.15 -2.24
C VAL A 1176 -13.53 28.25 -0.87
N SER A 1177 -12.89 27.18 -0.35
CA SER A 1177 -12.42 27.11 1.05
C SER A 1177 -11.44 28.20 1.46
N ARG A 1178 -10.66 28.74 0.50
CA ARG A 1178 -9.66 29.79 0.75
C ARG A 1178 -10.18 31.23 0.60
N THR A 1179 -11.46 31.40 0.32
CA THR A 1179 -12.12 32.72 0.23
C THR A 1179 -12.51 33.21 1.61
N ASP A 1180 -12.88 34.49 1.77
CA ASP A 1180 -13.32 34.99 3.09
C ASP A 1180 -14.55 34.21 3.57
N ILE A 1181 -15.55 33.99 2.70
CA ILE A 1181 -16.74 33.20 3.04
C ILE A 1181 -16.40 31.73 3.27
N GLY A 1182 -15.47 31.15 2.49
CA GLY A 1182 -15.03 29.78 2.68
C GLY A 1182 -14.36 29.56 4.02
N ARG A 1183 -13.48 30.47 4.43
CA ARG A 1183 -12.82 30.48 5.74
C ARG A 1183 -13.84 30.62 6.88
N ILE A 1184 -14.80 31.55 6.76
CA ILE A 1184 -15.91 31.69 7.73
C ILE A 1184 -16.72 30.38 7.82
N LEU A 1185 -17.02 29.74 6.68
CA LEU A 1185 -17.77 28.48 6.62
C LEU A 1185 -16.98 27.26 7.13
N MET A 1186 -15.65 27.33 7.15
CA MET A 1186 -14.78 26.36 7.81
C MET A 1186 -14.48 26.72 9.28
N GLY A 1187 -15.01 27.87 9.74
CA GLY A 1187 -14.88 28.39 11.10
C GLY A 1187 -13.51 28.98 11.43
N ASP A 1188 -12.76 29.42 10.42
CA ASP A 1188 -11.53 30.19 10.60
C ASP A 1188 -11.84 31.63 11.02
N LEU A 1189 -11.04 32.19 11.94
CA LEU A 1189 -11.10 33.60 12.32
C LEU A 1189 -10.30 34.44 11.30
N LEU A 1190 -10.97 35.40 10.64
CA LEU A 1190 -10.30 36.31 9.70
C LEU A 1190 -9.59 37.44 10.46
N PRO A 1191 -8.25 37.54 10.43
CA PRO A 1191 -7.54 38.57 11.18
C PRO A 1191 -7.73 39.98 10.59
N SER A 1192 -7.92 40.98 11.45
CA SER A 1192 -8.27 42.37 11.06
C SER A 1192 -7.27 43.03 10.10
N HIS A 1193 -6.00 42.60 10.09
CA HIS A 1193 -4.98 43.13 9.18
C HIS A 1193 -5.23 42.80 7.70
N ILE A 1194 -6.05 41.80 7.38
CA ILE A 1194 -6.41 41.47 6.00
C ILE A 1194 -7.22 42.61 5.35
N PHE A 1195 -8.05 43.30 6.13
CA PHE A 1195 -8.89 44.39 5.63
C PHE A 1195 -8.14 45.72 5.51
N SER A 1196 -7.09 45.94 6.31
CA SER A 1196 -6.28 47.17 6.27
C SER A 1196 -5.37 47.26 5.02
N GLN A 1197 -4.98 46.12 4.44
CA GLN A 1197 -4.27 46.08 3.16
C GLN A 1197 -5.20 46.33 1.96
N ARG A 1198 -6.47 45.92 2.05
CA ARG A 1198 -7.48 46.05 0.99
C ARG A 1198 -7.98 47.48 0.81
N SER A 1199 -7.93 48.30 1.85
CA SER A 1199 -8.29 49.73 1.78
C SER A 1199 -7.23 50.61 1.10
N ARG A 1200 -5.97 50.13 0.97
CA ARG A 1200 -4.86 50.86 0.32
C ARG A 1200 -4.81 50.71 -1.20
N LYS A 1201 -5.45 49.69 -1.77
CA LYS A 1201 -5.68 49.57 -3.23
C LYS A 1201 -7.03 50.20 -3.56
N ARG A 1202 -7.05 51.53 -3.66
CA ARG A 1202 -8.20 52.29 -4.17
C ARG A 1202 -7.80 53.01 -5.44
#